data_AF-A0A955UJN7-F1
#
_entry.id   AF-A0A955UJN7-F1
#
_cell.length_a   1.000
_cell.length_b   1.000
_cell.length_c   1.000
_cell.angle_alpha   90.00
_cell.angle_beta   90.00
_cell.angle_gamma   90.00
#
_symmetry.space_group_name_H-M   'P 1'
#
loop_
_entity.id
_entity.type
_entity.pdbx_description
1 polymer ?
#
loop_
_entity_poly.entity_id
_entity_poly.type
_entity_poly.pdbx_seq_one_letter_code
_entity_poly.pdbx_strand_id
1 'polypeptide(L)'
;MARRRLLFAACSILLLSAVLPVAVAPGVGRAEDSGGVVAEPAPPAAQADLVAVDPAGDPWLREQGPPVPEPDETPREQVVVAWSEAGQALHARGNALRRVRLERGLGDLTAPAYAVLAAATEEDPHLYSGLARELAPGVPALQMAHARALWETGDTGRAVGVAGDLLWSLAVGLDPQLWLLENLTTLLLVIAVGAALAFIGLSSAQAIPHAAHDLGDLLSTRSPVYARYAALAALLLLPLALGEGIVGLTLSLFTVGFAYGRGAQRKMLAMAAVLFVIGLHPLGRLVSVATGFVEQDPIMRSTMALLAGEGTTADEERLAAVADEDPTAAHALAYQARRYGLASASRERLEALAERWPEDGVVLANLGNAAMRRGETEVAIDYYERAAQRVDSAELLFDLSQAYASAFRLEEYEKTLARAQRLDAERVAALSNLDDAKLVADLGFPASLLRERIRRRVLSEETAGVVLLEALAPGHLGDRWFVTAGAFALAALLCLLFADRYDHSSLCVRCGHRICTRCEDTVWNEEICDDCHHLFDAPAGTDPTLRRARLEKLSRRAKRIDRGVLGLSLLVPGVAGFAARRPDFALFGLLLFGWIAAWIAWPTGVFEDPILMGPVAALCIGVPGVLAVAAYLALVAASLMARRSR
;
A
#
# COMPACT_ATOMS: atom_id res chain seq x y z
N MET A 1 -21.87 15.95 23.33
CA MET A 1 -21.18 16.16 22.03
C MET A 1 -19.68 15.80 22.06
N ALA A 2 -18.93 15.98 23.16
CA ALA A 2 -17.51 15.61 23.23
C ALA A 2 -17.22 14.09 23.11
N ARG A 3 -18.11 13.22 23.61
CA ARG A 3 -17.97 11.75 23.49
C ARG A 3 -18.14 11.20 22.07
N ARG A 4 -18.93 11.86 21.20
CA ARG A 4 -19.10 11.43 19.79
C ARG A 4 -17.89 11.78 18.91
N ARG A 5 -17.14 12.84 19.24
CA ARG A 5 -15.90 13.21 18.54
C ARG A 5 -14.72 12.29 18.88
N LEU A 6 -14.70 11.75 20.10
CA LEU A 6 -13.71 10.74 20.51
C LEU A 6 -13.92 9.38 19.84
N LEU A 7 -15.17 8.98 19.59
CA LEU A 7 -15.48 7.74 18.84
C LEU A 7 -15.09 7.83 17.36
N PHE A 8 -15.25 8.99 16.72
CA PHE A 8 -14.81 9.19 15.33
C PHE A 8 -13.28 9.18 15.20
N ALA A 9 -12.56 9.81 16.13
CA ALA A 9 -11.09 9.76 16.14
C ALA A 9 -10.54 8.37 16.47
N ALA A 10 -11.23 7.59 17.32
CA ALA A 10 -10.86 6.21 17.62
C ALA A 10 -11.08 5.26 16.43
N CYS A 11 -12.15 5.44 15.65
CA CYS A 11 -12.36 4.67 14.41
C CYS A 11 -11.30 4.96 13.35
N SER A 12 -10.85 6.22 13.20
CA SER A 12 -9.78 6.57 12.25
C SER A 12 -8.41 5.96 12.62
N ILE A 13 -8.13 5.76 13.92
CA ILE A 13 -6.88 5.13 14.39
C ILE A 13 -6.97 3.59 14.28
N LEU A 14 -8.15 3.00 14.49
CA LEU A 14 -8.38 1.56 14.29
C LEU A 14 -8.32 1.15 12.81
N LEU A 15 -8.73 2.01 11.88
CA LEU A 15 -8.61 1.77 10.43
C LEU A 15 -7.15 1.72 9.95
N LEU A 16 -6.23 2.48 10.54
CA LEU A 16 -4.79 2.34 10.26
C LEU A 16 -4.17 1.08 10.88
N SER A 17 -4.81 0.51 11.91
CA SER A 17 -4.34 -0.70 12.60
C SER A 17 -4.79 -1.99 11.92
N ALA A 18 -5.92 -1.95 11.20
CA ALA A 18 -6.51 -3.10 10.52
C ALA A 18 -5.82 -3.48 9.19
N VAL A 19 -5.01 -2.57 8.62
CA VAL A 19 -4.29 -2.80 7.34
C VAL A 19 -2.97 -3.56 7.53
N LEU A 20 -2.47 -3.75 8.76
CA LEU A 20 -1.28 -4.56 9.03
C LEU A 20 -1.41 -5.35 10.34
N PRO A 21 -1.76 -6.65 10.32
CA PRO A 21 -1.33 -7.56 11.37
C PRO A 21 0.01 -8.17 10.96
N VAL A 22 1.12 -7.43 11.15
CA VAL A 22 2.43 -8.07 11.31
C VAL A 22 2.56 -8.41 12.79
N ALA A 23 1.89 -9.49 13.18
CA ALA A 23 2.14 -10.13 14.46
C ALA A 23 3.42 -10.96 14.32
N VAL A 24 4.56 -10.38 14.72
CA VAL A 24 5.78 -11.14 14.99
C VAL A 24 5.54 -11.94 16.27
N ALA A 25 5.22 -13.23 16.13
CA ALA A 25 5.21 -14.15 17.27
C ALA A 25 6.66 -14.53 17.64
N PRO A 26 7.04 -14.54 18.94
CA PRO A 26 8.31 -15.08 19.37
C PRO A 26 8.17 -16.60 19.54
N GLY A 27 8.75 -17.37 18.61
CA GLY A 27 8.75 -18.83 18.65
C GLY A 27 10.15 -19.40 18.52
N VAL A 28 10.98 -19.23 19.55
CA VAL A 28 12.23 -20.00 19.69
C VAL A 28 11.86 -21.40 20.17
N GLY A 29 11.58 -22.30 19.23
CA GLY A 29 11.57 -23.74 19.44
C GLY A 29 12.94 -24.31 19.08
N ARG A 30 13.61 -24.91 20.06
CA ARG A 30 14.87 -25.66 19.91
C ARG A 30 14.71 -26.72 18.80
N ALA A 31 15.54 -26.63 17.77
CA ALA A 31 15.77 -27.73 16.84
C ALA A 31 16.67 -28.77 17.54
N GLU A 32 16.14 -29.98 17.69
CA GLU A 32 16.91 -31.17 18.04
C GLU A 32 17.84 -31.57 16.88
N ASP A 33 19.00 -32.09 17.27
CA ASP A 33 20.02 -32.70 16.43
C ASP A 33 19.43 -33.66 15.39
N SER A 34 19.53 -33.31 14.11
CA SER A 34 19.49 -34.27 13.01
C SER A 34 20.87 -34.32 12.37
N GLY A 35 21.42 -35.53 12.35
CA GLY A 35 22.81 -35.82 12.04
C GLY A 35 23.25 -35.35 10.65
N GLY A 36 24.49 -34.88 10.59
CA GLY A 36 25.15 -34.47 9.37
C GLY A 36 25.25 -35.61 8.37
N VAL A 37 24.48 -35.49 7.28
CA VAL A 37 24.78 -36.15 6.01
C VAL A 37 25.70 -35.22 5.25
N VAL A 38 26.96 -35.66 5.07
CA VAL A 38 27.94 -35.00 4.21
C VAL A 38 27.42 -35.08 2.78
N ALA A 39 27.03 -33.94 2.21
CA ALA A 39 26.64 -33.84 0.81
C ALA A 39 27.87 -34.07 -0.08
N GLU A 40 27.83 -35.12 -0.90
CA GLU A 40 28.76 -35.31 -2.01
C GLU A 40 28.63 -34.14 -3.01
N PRO A 41 29.74 -33.70 -3.62
CA PRO A 41 29.72 -32.68 -4.65
C PRO A 41 28.92 -33.17 -5.86
N ALA A 42 27.97 -32.35 -6.32
CA ALA A 42 27.15 -32.62 -7.48
C ALA A 42 28.02 -32.92 -8.72
N PRO A 43 27.70 -33.96 -9.51
CA PRO A 43 28.41 -34.24 -10.75
C PRO A 43 28.22 -33.07 -11.74
N PRO A 44 29.20 -32.82 -12.62
CA PRO A 44 29.10 -31.77 -13.62
C PRO A 44 27.86 -32.00 -14.47
N ALA A 45 27.07 -30.95 -14.66
CA ALA A 45 25.88 -30.94 -15.48
C ALA A 45 26.20 -31.56 -16.85
N ALA A 46 25.65 -32.74 -17.10
CA ALA A 46 25.64 -33.31 -18.44
C ALA A 46 24.94 -32.29 -19.34
N GLN A 47 25.66 -31.80 -20.35
CA GLN A 47 25.06 -31.10 -21.47
C GLN A 47 24.01 -32.03 -22.05
N ALA A 48 22.75 -31.77 -21.71
CA ALA A 48 21.63 -32.42 -22.37
C ALA A 48 21.71 -31.98 -23.82
N ASP A 49 22.05 -32.93 -24.71
CA ASP A 49 21.86 -32.78 -26.14
C ASP A 49 20.41 -32.34 -26.35
N LEU A 50 20.23 -31.07 -26.69
CA LEU A 50 18.97 -30.52 -27.14
C LEU A 50 18.63 -31.24 -28.43
N VAL A 51 17.86 -32.32 -28.32
CA VAL A 51 17.17 -32.94 -29.44
C VAL A 51 16.36 -31.81 -30.07
N ALA A 52 16.75 -31.42 -31.29
CA ALA A 52 16.01 -30.46 -32.08
C ALA A 52 14.60 -31.06 -32.30
N VAL A 53 13.65 -30.60 -31.50
CA VAL A 53 12.24 -30.92 -31.69
C VAL A 53 11.83 -30.22 -32.97
N ASP A 54 11.48 -31.00 -33.99
CA ASP A 54 10.94 -30.49 -35.25
C ASP A 54 9.65 -29.72 -34.94
N PRO A 55 9.61 -28.39 -35.11
CA PRO A 55 8.42 -27.59 -34.80
C PRO A 55 7.21 -27.98 -35.66
N ALA A 56 7.39 -28.73 -36.76
CA ALA A 56 6.29 -29.27 -37.55
C ALA A 56 5.59 -30.49 -36.90
N GLY A 57 6.22 -31.10 -35.90
CA GLY A 57 5.73 -32.27 -35.17
C GLY A 57 5.06 -31.97 -33.84
N ASP A 58 5.12 -30.73 -33.34
CA ASP A 58 4.50 -30.34 -32.07
C ASP A 58 2.97 -30.19 -32.26
N PRO A 59 2.14 -31.05 -31.62
CA PRO A 59 0.69 -30.95 -31.73
C PRO A 59 0.12 -29.62 -31.21
N TRP A 60 0.89 -28.86 -30.41
CA TRP A 60 0.49 -27.58 -29.83
C TRP A 60 0.82 -26.35 -30.70
N LEU A 61 1.55 -26.53 -31.81
CA LEU A 61 1.88 -25.47 -32.78
C LEU A 61 0.99 -25.49 -34.05
N ARG A 62 0.02 -26.40 -34.16
CA ARG A 62 -0.97 -26.38 -35.25
C ARG A 62 -2.06 -25.36 -34.94
N GLU A 63 -2.45 -24.55 -35.93
CA GLU A 63 -3.54 -23.55 -35.84
C GLU A 63 -4.88 -24.12 -35.34
N GLN A 64 -5.04 -25.44 -35.36
CA GLN A 64 -6.19 -26.14 -34.81
C GLN A 64 -5.66 -27.15 -33.79
N GLY A 65 -5.80 -26.81 -32.51
CA GLY A 65 -5.56 -27.73 -31.40
C GLY A 65 -6.46 -28.97 -31.50
N PRO A 66 -6.26 -29.98 -30.63
CA PRO A 66 -7.15 -31.15 -30.61
C PRO A 66 -8.61 -30.69 -30.48
N PRO A 67 -9.54 -31.30 -31.24
CA PRO A 67 -10.95 -30.91 -31.19
C PRO A 67 -11.46 -31.10 -29.76
N VAL A 68 -11.70 -29.99 -29.07
CA VAL A 68 -12.43 -29.95 -27.82
C VAL A 68 -13.85 -30.39 -28.16
N PRO A 69 -14.43 -31.41 -27.50
CA PRO A 69 -15.82 -31.78 -27.73
C PRO A 69 -16.69 -30.53 -27.58
N GLU A 70 -17.45 -30.19 -28.64
CA GLU A 70 -18.35 -29.04 -28.59
C GLU A 70 -19.36 -29.29 -27.45
N PRO A 71 -19.50 -28.35 -26.51
CA PRO A 71 -20.48 -28.49 -25.45
C PRO A 71 -21.88 -28.52 -26.05
N ASP A 72 -22.74 -29.42 -25.56
CA ASP A 72 -24.17 -29.49 -25.91
C ASP A 72 -24.91 -28.16 -25.61
N GLU A 73 -24.33 -27.32 -24.76
CA GLU A 73 -24.84 -26.00 -24.36
C GLU A 73 -24.09 -24.90 -25.14
N THR A 74 -24.80 -24.08 -25.92
CA THR A 74 -24.18 -22.93 -26.59
C THR A 74 -23.86 -21.84 -25.56
N PRO A 75 -22.58 -21.45 -25.39
CA PRO A 75 -22.21 -20.43 -24.43
C PRO A 75 -22.87 -19.09 -24.78
N ARG A 76 -23.69 -18.58 -23.87
CA ARG A 76 -24.30 -17.25 -23.98
C ARG A 76 -24.08 -16.50 -22.69
N GLU A 77 -23.38 -15.38 -22.78
CA GLU A 77 -23.15 -14.55 -21.61
C GLU A 77 -24.48 -14.05 -21.04
N GLN A 78 -24.83 -14.52 -19.84
CA GLN A 78 -26.15 -14.30 -19.26
C GLN A 78 -26.41 -12.83 -18.94
N VAL A 79 -25.35 -12.06 -18.69
CA VAL A 79 -25.41 -10.59 -18.53
C VAL A 79 -25.92 -9.92 -19.81
N VAL A 80 -25.40 -10.32 -20.97
CA VAL A 80 -25.81 -9.77 -22.27
C VAL A 80 -27.23 -10.20 -22.61
N VAL A 81 -27.57 -11.46 -22.38
CA VAL A 81 -28.93 -11.99 -22.58
C VAL A 81 -29.93 -11.17 -21.76
N ALA A 82 -29.72 -11.08 -20.43
CA ALA A 82 -30.61 -10.33 -19.55
C ALA A 82 -30.72 -8.85 -19.91
N TRP A 83 -29.63 -8.22 -20.33
CA TRP A 83 -29.65 -6.83 -20.79
C TRP A 83 -30.46 -6.64 -22.07
N SER A 84 -30.31 -7.56 -23.02
CA SER A 84 -30.95 -7.48 -24.35
C SER A 84 -32.43 -7.85 -24.35
N GLU A 85 -32.81 -8.84 -23.54
CA GLU A 85 -34.18 -9.33 -23.43
C GLU A 85 -35.04 -8.46 -22.51
N ALA A 86 -34.42 -7.76 -21.55
CA ALA A 86 -35.13 -6.78 -20.75
C ALA A 86 -35.63 -5.62 -21.63
N GLY A 87 -36.83 -5.13 -21.29
CA GLY A 87 -37.45 -4.00 -21.98
C GLY A 87 -36.55 -2.76 -22.05
N GLN A 88 -36.88 -1.80 -22.92
CA GLN A 88 -36.03 -0.63 -23.18
C GLN A 88 -35.79 0.28 -21.96
N ALA A 89 -36.65 0.20 -20.94
CA ALA A 89 -36.47 0.95 -19.70
C ALA A 89 -35.26 0.44 -18.91
N LEU A 90 -34.33 1.35 -18.58
CA LEU A 90 -33.09 1.01 -17.85
C LEU A 90 -33.35 0.43 -16.47
N HIS A 91 -34.46 0.79 -15.82
CA HIS A 91 -34.88 0.16 -14.57
C HIS A 91 -35.20 -1.33 -14.75
N ALA A 92 -35.90 -1.69 -15.83
CA ALA A 92 -36.19 -3.10 -16.15
C ALA A 92 -34.90 -3.88 -16.45
N ARG A 93 -33.97 -3.26 -17.19
CA ARG A 93 -32.65 -3.84 -17.44
C ARG A 93 -31.84 -4.05 -16.16
N GLY A 94 -31.80 -3.06 -15.27
CA GLY A 94 -31.08 -3.19 -14.01
C GLY A 94 -31.68 -4.26 -13.10
N ASN A 95 -33.02 -4.39 -13.04
CA ASN A 95 -33.66 -5.48 -12.29
C ASN A 95 -33.35 -6.86 -12.89
N ALA A 96 -33.38 -7.00 -14.21
CA ALA A 96 -33.02 -8.24 -14.90
C ALA A 96 -31.55 -8.63 -14.63
N LEU A 97 -30.64 -7.65 -14.69
CA LEU A 97 -29.23 -7.86 -14.37
C LEU A 97 -29.00 -8.20 -12.90
N ARG A 98 -29.70 -7.53 -11.98
CA ARG A 98 -29.65 -7.83 -10.54
C ARG A 98 -30.07 -9.28 -10.30
N ARG A 99 -31.15 -9.72 -10.94
CA ARG A 99 -31.64 -11.10 -10.87
C ARG A 99 -30.58 -12.08 -11.37
N VAL A 100 -30.02 -11.88 -12.56
CA VAL A 100 -28.97 -12.77 -13.10
C VAL A 100 -27.72 -12.78 -12.23
N ARG A 101 -27.31 -11.63 -11.68
CA ARG A 101 -26.18 -11.55 -10.76
C ARG A 101 -26.39 -12.44 -9.54
N LEU A 102 -27.59 -12.40 -8.97
CA LEU A 102 -27.98 -13.21 -7.82
C LEU A 102 -28.06 -14.69 -8.17
N GLU A 103 -28.81 -15.03 -9.23
CA GLU A 103 -29.03 -16.42 -9.63
C GLU A 103 -27.76 -17.16 -10.05
N ARG A 104 -26.77 -16.45 -10.59
CA ARG A 104 -25.51 -17.01 -11.08
C ARG A 104 -24.31 -16.71 -10.19
N GLY A 105 -24.52 -15.95 -9.11
CA GLY A 105 -23.49 -15.61 -8.14
C GLY A 105 -22.39 -14.80 -8.78
N LEU A 106 -22.74 -13.88 -9.69
CA LEU A 106 -21.76 -13.04 -10.36
C LEU A 106 -21.27 -11.97 -9.36
N GLY A 107 -20.01 -11.59 -9.51
CA GLY A 107 -19.42 -10.44 -8.82
C GLY A 107 -20.01 -9.12 -9.31
N ASP A 108 -19.29 -8.04 -9.05
CA ASP A 108 -19.73 -6.69 -9.41
C ASP A 108 -19.90 -6.55 -10.94
N LEU A 109 -21.08 -6.09 -11.37
CA LEU A 109 -21.38 -5.78 -12.77
C LEU A 109 -21.09 -4.31 -13.05
N THR A 110 -19.81 -3.92 -12.94
CA THR A 110 -19.35 -2.52 -12.90
C THR A 110 -19.78 -1.73 -14.14
N ALA A 111 -19.54 -2.23 -15.35
CA ALA A 111 -19.89 -1.51 -16.58
C ALA A 111 -21.41 -1.28 -16.72
N PRO A 112 -22.29 -2.29 -16.56
CA PRO A 112 -23.73 -2.05 -16.52
C PRO A 112 -24.19 -1.13 -15.39
N ALA A 113 -23.57 -1.22 -14.21
CA ALA A 113 -23.91 -0.35 -13.09
C ALA A 113 -23.63 1.12 -13.40
N TYR A 114 -22.51 1.43 -14.06
CA TYR A 114 -22.22 2.79 -14.54
C TYR A 114 -23.18 3.24 -15.63
N ALA A 115 -23.60 2.36 -16.54
CA ALA A 115 -24.60 2.68 -17.54
C ALA A 115 -25.96 3.04 -16.90
N VAL A 116 -26.36 2.31 -15.85
CA VAL A 116 -27.58 2.61 -15.07
C VAL A 116 -27.44 3.93 -14.31
N LEU A 117 -26.29 4.18 -13.67
CA LEU A 117 -26.03 5.42 -12.95
C LEU A 117 -26.02 6.65 -13.87
N ALA A 118 -25.43 6.54 -15.05
CA ALA A 118 -25.36 7.62 -16.03
C ALA A 118 -26.73 8.06 -16.56
N ALA A 119 -27.75 7.21 -16.42
CA ALA A 119 -29.13 7.51 -16.80
C ALA A 119 -29.98 8.09 -15.67
N ALA A 120 -29.39 8.33 -14.50
CA ALA A 120 -30.07 9.00 -13.41
C ALA A 120 -30.59 10.38 -13.87
N THR A 121 -31.90 10.58 -13.79
CA THR A 121 -32.53 11.87 -14.05
C THR A 121 -32.51 12.74 -12.79
N GLU A 122 -32.72 14.05 -12.94
CA GLU A 122 -32.84 14.97 -11.79
C GLU A 122 -34.04 14.65 -10.89
N GLU A 123 -35.08 14.01 -11.43
CA GLU A 123 -36.30 13.69 -10.69
C GLU A 123 -36.13 12.52 -9.71
N ASP A 124 -35.35 11.48 -10.06
CA ASP A 124 -35.19 10.26 -9.25
C ASP A 124 -33.73 9.76 -9.10
N PRO A 125 -32.77 10.60 -8.67
CA PRO A 125 -31.35 10.24 -8.66
C PRO A 125 -31.04 9.08 -7.68
N HIS A 126 -31.81 8.97 -6.59
CA HIS A 126 -31.64 7.93 -5.58
C HIS A 126 -32.09 6.54 -6.07
N LEU A 127 -33.04 6.45 -7.00
CA LEU A 127 -33.54 5.19 -7.54
C LEU A 127 -32.51 4.54 -8.48
N TYR A 128 -31.96 5.31 -9.42
CA TYR A 128 -30.94 4.83 -10.35
C TYR A 128 -29.61 4.54 -9.65
N SER A 129 -29.16 5.41 -8.74
CA SER A 129 -27.95 5.17 -7.96
C SER A 129 -28.09 3.98 -7.01
N GLY A 130 -29.29 3.75 -6.46
CA GLY A 130 -29.59 2.57 -5.65
C GLY A 130 -29.48 1.29 -6.47
N LEU A 131 -30.06 1.27 -7.67
CA LEU A 131 -29.97 0.13 -8.58
C LEU A 131 -28.54 -0.12 -9.07
N ALA A 132 -27.78 0.94 -9.37
CA ALA A 132 -26.37 0.83 -9.72
C ALA A 132 -25.54 0.22 -8.58
N ARG A 133 -25.74 0.69 -7.33
CA ARG A 133 -25.15 0.10 -6.13
C ARG A 133 -25.52 -1.38 -6.00
N GLU A 134 -26.78 -1.72 -6.23
CA GLU A 134 -27.24 -3.10 -6.17
C GLU A 134 -26.67 -3.99 -7.26
N LEU A 135 -26.16 -3.45 -8.37
CA LEU A 135 -25.48 -4.18 -9.45
C LEU A 135 -23.98 -4.38 -9.22
N ALA A 136 -23.35 -3.47 -8.48
CA ALA A 136 -21.94 -3.54 -8.12
C ALA A 136 -21.69 -3.02 -6.69
N PRO A 137 -22.14 -3.76 -5.65
CA PRO A 137 -22.06 -3.36 -4.25
C PRO A 137 -20.63 -3.29 -3.75
N GLY A 138 -19.67 -3.98 -4.38
CA GLY A 138 -18.27 -3.88 -3.99
C GLY A 138 -17.57 -2.62 -4.47
N VAL A 139 -18.21 -1.77 -5.29
CA VAL A 139 -17.60 -0.59 -5.93
C VAL A 139 -17.84 0.69 -5.10
N PRO A 140 -16.81 1.26 -4.44
CA PRO A 140 -16.93 2.42 -3.57
C PRO A 140 -17.53 3.66 -4.24
N ALA A 141 -17.20 3.92 -5.50
CA ALA A 141 -17.69 5.06 -6.26
C ALA A 141 -19.23 5.06 -6.39
N LEU A 142 -19.83 3.89 -6.64
CA LEU A 142 -21.29 3.75 -6.79
C LEU A 142 -22.00 3.92 -5.45
N GLN A 143 -21.38 3.42 -4.37
CA GLN A 143 -21.90 3.65 -3.02
C GLN A 143 -21.87 5.13 -2.63
N MET A 144 -20.78 5.83 -2.94
CA MET A 144 -20.68 7.28 -2.71
C MET A 144 -21.71 8.05 -3.54
N ALA A 145 -21.91 7.68 -4.81
CA ALA A 145 -22.94 8.29 -5.66
C ALA A 145 -24.34 8.13 -5.05
N HIS A 146 -24.66 6.94 -4.53
CA HIS A 146 -25.94 6.69 -3.86
C HIS A 146 -26.08 7.44 -2.54
N ALA A 147 -25.04 7.45 -1.70
CA ALA A 147 -25.03 8.22 -0.45
C ALA A 147 -25.25 9.72 -0.70
N ARG A 148 -24.64 10.26 -1.76
CA ARG A 148 -24.84 11.65 -2.18
C ARG A 148 -26.27 11.90 -2.65
N ALA A 149 -26.83 11.03 -3.49
CA ALA A 149 -28.21 11.17 -3.95
C ALA A 149 -29.21 11.16 -2.77
N LEU A 150 -29.03 10.27 -1.79
CA LEU A 150 -29.84 10.24 -0.57
C LEU A 150 -29.67 11.50 0.29
N TRP A 151 -28.45 12.03 0.36
CA TRP A 151 -28.19 13.27 1.09
C TRP A 151 -28.89 14.47 0.44
N GLU A 152 -28.84 14.57 -0.89
CA GLU A 152 -29.48 15.63 -1.67
C GLU A 152 -31.02 15.58 -1.59
N THR A 153 -31.62 14.39 -1.43
CA THR A 153 -33.07 14.22 -1.20
C THR A 153 -33.49 14.41 0.26
N GLY A 154 -32.55 14.63 1.17
CA GLY A 154 -32.80 14.88 2.59
C GLY A 154 -32.86 13.63 3.47
N ASP A 155 -32.67 12.42 2.92
CA ASP A 155 -32.61 11.17 3.68
C ASP A 155 -31.21 10.94 4.29
N THR A 156 -30.86 11.82 5.23
CA THR A 156 -29.56 11.79 5.90
C THR A 156 -29.31 10.50 6.69
N GLY A 157 -30.37 9.85 7.19
CA GLY A 157 -30.25 8.60 7.94
C GLY A 157 -29.75 7.45 7.07
N ARG A 158 -30.40 7.24 5.91
CA ARG A 158 -29.96 6.21 4.96
C ARG A 158 -28.63 6.58 4.31
N ALA A 159 -28.40 7.86 4.01
CA ALA A 159 -27.12 8.32 3.46
C ALA A 159 -25.93 7.96 4.38
N VAL A 160 -26.08 8.12 5.70
CA VAL A 160 -25.05 7.71 6.68
C VAL A 160 -24.87 6.20 6.72
N GLY A 161 -25.97 5.43 6.61
CA GLY A 161 -25.90 3.97 6.51
C GLY A 161 -25.07 3.51 5.31
N VAL A 162 -25.38 4.04 4.11
CA VAL A 162 -24.64 3.73 2.87
C VAL A 162 -23.18 4.20 2.95
N ALA A 163 -22.90 5.32 3.62
CA ALA A 163 -21.51 5.73 3.89
C ALA A 163 -20.78 4.75 4.83
N GLY A 164 -21.49 4.05 5.71
CA GLY A 164 -20.95 2.94 6.50
C GLY A 164 -20.62 1.72 5.63
N ASP A 165 -21.53 1.34 4.74
CA ASP A 165 -21.31 0.27 3.76
C ASP A 165 -20.10 0.58 2.86
N LEU A 166 -19.86 1.85 2.55
CA LEU A 166 -18.73 2.31 1.75
C LEU A 166 -17.41 2.02 2.46
N LEU A 167 -17.35 2.34 3.76
CA LEU A 167 -16.16 2.02 4.55
C LEU A 167 -15.96 0.50 4.66
N TRP A 168 -17.06 -0.26 4.72
CA TRP A 168 -17.00 -1.71 4.74
C TRP A 168 -16.52 -2.31 3.42
N SER A 169 -16.98 -1.81 2.27
CA SER A 169 -16.50 -2.27 0.96
C SER A 169 -15.04 -1.89 0.70
N LEU A 170 -14.57 -0.75 1.19
CA LEU A 170 -13.13 -0.45 1.20
C LEU A 170 -12.35 -1.43 2.09
N ALA A 171 -12.93 -1.84 3.22
CA ALA A 171 -12.28 -2.71 4.19
C ALA A 171 -12.31 -4.19 3.81
N VAL A 172 -13.24 -4.63 2.95
CA VAL A 172 -13.42 -6.05 2.59
C VAL A 172 -13.28 -6.30 1.09
N GLY A 173 -13.60 -5.35 0.22
CA GLY A 173 -13.48 -5.51 -1.23
C GLY A 173 -12.03 -5.70 -1.67
N LEU A 174 -11.78 -6.70 -2.50
CA LEU A 174 -10.42 -7.01 -2.95
C LEU A 174 -9.86 -5.89 -3.85
N ASP A 175 -10.62 -5.43 -4.84
CA ASP A 175 -10.13 -4.45 -5.81
C ASP A 175 -9.84 -3.08 -5.16
N PRO A 176 -10.72 -2.53 -4.31
CA PRO A 176 -10.40 -1.30 -3.57
C PRO A 176 -9.20 -1.46 -2.64
N GLN A 177 -9.01 -2.64 -2.02
CA GLN A 177 -7.85 -2.91 -1.17
C GLN A 177 -6.56 -2.94 -1.99
N LEU A 178 -6.55 -3.59 -3.15
CA LEU A 178 -5.39 -3.64 -4.04
C LEU A 178 -5.02 -2.23 -4.52
N TRP A 179 -5.99 -1.46 -4.99
CA TRP A 179 -5.78 -0.07 -5.40
C TRP A 179 -5.24 0.80 -4.25
N LEU A 180 -5.80 0.67 -3.03
CA LEU A 180 -5.32 1.38 -1.86
C LEU A 180 -3.90 0.94 -1.47
N LEU A 181 -3.61 -0.36 -1.53
CA LEU A 181 -2.30 -0.91 -1.22
C LEU A 181 -1.25 -0.37 -2.18
N GLU A 182 -1.49 -0.40 -3.49
CA GLU A 182 -0.62 0.13 -4.54
C GLU A 182 -0.32 1.62 -4.31
N ASN A 183 -1.36 2.43 -4.13
CA ASN A 183 -1.23 3.88 -3.97
C ASN A 183 -0.57 4.25 -2.64
N LEU A 184 -1.02 3.69 -1.51
CA LEU A 184 -0.50 4.05 -0.19
C LEU A 184 0.95 3.57 -0.02
N THR A 185 1.29 2.36 -0.46
CA THR A 185 2.68 1.88 -0.35
C THR A 185 3.63 2.71 -1.22
N THR A 186 3.20 3.11 -2.42
CA THR A 186 4.00 3.95 -3.32
C THR A 186 4.18 5.36 -2.77
N LEU A 187 3.12 5.97 -2.24
CA LEU A 187 3.20 7.26 -1.57
C LEU A 187 4.13 7.19 -0.35
N LEU A 188 3.97 6.18 0.51
CA LEU A 188 4.82 5.97 1.68
C LEU A 188 6.29 5.76 1.29
N LEU A 189 6.56 5.02 0.21
CA LEU A 189 7.89 4.83 -0.33
C LEU A 189 8.53 6.16 -0.73
N VAL A 190 7.84 6.96 -1.58
CA VAL A 190 8.32 8.27 -2.05
C VAL A 190 8.57 9.20 -0.87
N ILE A 191 7.66 9.23 0.11
CA ILE A 191 7.75 10.11 1.28
C ILE A 191 8.91 9.67 2.19
N ALA A 192 9.01 8.37 2.50
CA ALA A 192 10.05 7.85 3.39
C ALA A 192 11.45 8.06 2.79
N VAL A 193 11.64 7.67 1.54
CA VAL A 193 12.92 7.82 0.82
C VAL A 193 13.23 9.30 0.62
N GLY A 194 12.29 10.09 0.10
CA GLY A 194 12.48 11.51 -0.17
C GLY A 194 12.79 12.32 1.10
N ALA A 195 12.04 12.12 2.18
CA ALA A 195 12.27 12.83 3.44
C ALA A 195 13.60 12.41 4.10
N ALA A 196 13.96 11.13 4.06
CA ALA A 196 15.22 10.65 4.60
C ALA A 196 16.43 11.21 3.81
N LEU A 197 16.37 11.17 2.47
CA LEU A 197 17.38 11.76 1.59
C LEU A 197 17.53 13.26 1.84
N ALA A 198 16.42 13.99 1.92
CA ALA A 198 16.43 15.42 2.19
C ALA A 198 17.00 15.74 3.59
N PHE A 199 16.64 14.95 4.61
CA PHE A 199 17.15 15.15 5.97
C PHE A 199 18.65 14.88 6.08
N ILE A 200 19.12 13.78 5.49
CA ILE A 200 20.54 13.41 5.43
C ILE A 200 21.30 14.48 4.64
N GLY A 201 20.80 14.89 3.48
CA GLY A 201 21.39 15.94 2.64
C GLY A 201 21.52 17.28 3.36
N LEU A 202 20.42 17.78 3.97
CA LEU A 202 20.43 19.04 4.72
C LEU A 202 21.34 18.99 5.95
N SER A 203 21.33 17.89 6.69
CA SER A 203 22.23 17.69 7.85
C SER A 203 23.70 17.70 7.41
N SER A 204 24.01 17.03 6.31
CA SER A 204 25.36 16.93 5.77
C SER A 204 25.82 18.27 5.21
N ALA A 205 24.96 19.01 4.54
CA ALA A 205 25.27 20.34 4.01
C ALA A 205 25.74 21.32 5.10
N GLN A 206 25.24 21.20 6.34
CA GLN A 206 25.72 21.98 7.48
C GLN A 206 27.12 21.57 7.93
N ALA A 207 27.48 20.30 7.75
CA ALA A 207 28.77 19.74 8.13
C ALA A 207 29.85 19.91 7.03
N ILE A 208 29.48 20.02 5.75
CA ILE A 208 30.42 20.11 4.62
C ILE A 208 31.51 21.19 4.81
N PRO A 209 31.21 22.43 5.25
CA PRO A 209 32.26 23.44 5.45
C PRO A 209 33.31 23.06 6.51
N HIS A 210 32.91 22.28 7.52
CA HIS A 210 33.77 21.75 8.57
C HIS A 210 34.58 20.57 8.06
N ALA A 211 33.90 19.60 7.45
CA ALA A 211 34.53 18.43 6.85
C ALA A 211 35.58 18.80 5.81
N ALA A 212 35.30 19.79 4.95
CA ALA A 212 36.26 20.26 3.95
C ALA A 212 37.48 20.90 4.62
N HIS A 213 37.27 21.69 5.69
CA HIS A 213 38.37 22.31 6.41
C HIS A 213 39.31 21.28 7.03
N ASP A 214 38.76 20.36 7.80
CA ASP A 214 39.48 19.36 8.57
C ASP A 214 40.20 18.38 7.64
N LEU A 215 39.54 17.96 6.55
CA LEU A 215 40.17 17.17 5.48
C LEU A 215 41.32 17.93 4.82
N GLY A 216 41.12 19.21 4.56
CA GLY A 216 42.15 20.09 4.00
C GLY A 216 43.38 20.16 4.89
N ASP A 217 43.20 20.32 6.20
CA ASP A 217 44.31 20.40 7.15
C ASP A 217 45.02 19.05 7.34
N LEU A 218 44.30 17.93 7.19
CA LEU A 218 44.90 16.59 7.17
C LEU A 218 45.80 16.37 5.94
N LEU A 219 45.42 16.90 4.77
CA LEU A 219 46.21 16.77 3.55
C LEU A 219 47.37 17.78 3.49
N SER A 220 47.09 19.06 3.77
CA SER A 220 48.06 20.14 3.81
C SER A 220 47.46 21.40 4.43
N THR A 221 48.12 21.96 5.44
CA THR A 221 47.73 23.24 6.05
C THR A 221 47.69 24.40 5.06
N ARG A 222 48.39 24.30 3.92
CA ARG A 222 48.43 25.32 2.85
C ARG A 222 47.44 25.08 1.71
N SER A 223 46.59 24.05 1.81
CA SER A 223 45.63 23.74 0.76
C SER A 223 44.63 24.89 0.57
N PRO A 224 44.45 25.42 -0.65
CA PRO A 224 43.48 26.48 -0.90
C PRO A 224 42.05 25.94 -0.73
N VAL A 225 41.12 26.83 -0.35
CA VAL A 225 39.74 26.46 0.01
C VAL A 225 39.06 25.60 -1.06
N TYR A 226 39.20 25.95 -2.34
CA TYR A 226 38.58 25.18 -3.43
C TYR A 226 39.09 23.73 -3.52
N ALA A 227 40.38 23.49 -3.27
CA ALA A 227 40.97 22.15 -3.33
C ALA A 227 40.44 21.27 -2.19
N ARG A 228 40.18 21.87 -1.03
CA ARG A 228 39.58 21.19 0.12
C ARG A 228 38.16 20.71 -0.18
N TYR A 229 37.33 21.58 -0.75
CA TYR A 229 35.98 21.21 -1.18
C TYR A 229 35.99 20.19 -2.32
N ALA A 230 36.92 20.32 -3.29
CA ALA A 230 37.07 19.35 -4.37
C ALA A 230 37.47 17.96 -3.85
N ALA A 231 38.41 17.88 -2.90
CA ALA A 231 38.80 16.63 -2.26
C ALA A 231 37.63 15.98 -1.51
N LEU A 232 36.86 16.76 -0.74
CA LEU A 232 35.67 16.25 -0.05
C LEU A 232 34.60 15.79 -1.04
N ALA A 233 34.34 16.57 -2.10
CA ALA A 233 33.36 16.21 -3.13
C ALA A 233 33.75 14.91 -3.85
N ALA A 234 35.03 14.72 -4.17
CA ALA A 234 35.54 13.48 -4.75
C ALA A 234 35.29 12.27 -3.83
N LEU A 235 35.52 12.42 -2.51
CA LEU A 235 35.20 11.36 -1.53
C LEU A 235 33.70 11.07 -1.43
N LEU A 236 32.86 12.12 -1.42
CA LEU A 236 31.40 11.97 -1.33
C LEU A 236 30.79 11.32 -2.59
N LEU A 237 31.36 11.58 -3.77
CA LEU A 237 30.89 11.04 -5.04
C LEU A 237 31.53 9.69 -5.40
N LEU A 238 32.54 9.23 -4.64
CA LEU A 238 33.25 7.99 -4.92
C LEU A 238 32.30 6.77 -4.96
N PRO A 239 31.38 6.55 -4.01
CA PRO A 239 30.48 5.40 -4.12
C PRO A 239 29.53 5.45 -5.32
N LEU A 240 29.10 6.66 -5.72
CA LEU A 240 28.30 6.82 -6.93
C LEU A 240 29.11 6.41 -8.17
N ALA A 241 30.40 6.79 -8.25
CA ALA A 241 31.29 6.39 -9.33
C ALA A 241 31.63 4.87 -9.34
N LEU A 242 31.55 4.22 -8.17
CA LEU A 242 31.71 2.77 -8.02
C LEU A 242 30.43 1.97 -8.37
N GLY A 243 29.35 2.64 -8.79
CA GLY A 243 28.10 1.98 -9.16
C GLY A 243 27.14 1.72 -7.98
N GLU A 244 27.38 2.29 -6.80
CA GLU A 244 26.46 2.15 -5.65
C GLU A 244 25.24 3.09 -5.71
N GLY A 245 25.13 3.88 -6.78
CA GLY A 245 23.98 4.76 -7.03
C GLY A 245 23.74 5.81 -5.95
N ILE A 246 22.45 6.13 -5.74
CA ILE A 246 22.00 7.11 -4.75
C ILE A 246 22.21 6.59 -3.32
N VAL A 247 22.18 5.28 -3.10
CA VAL A 247 22.43 4.67 -1.78
C VAL A 247 23.86 4.95 -1.32
N GLY A 248 24.85 4.74 -2.19
CA GLY A 248 26.26 5.02 -1.88
C GLY A 248 26.52 6.51 -1.56
N LEU A 249 25.91 7.41 -2.34
CA LEU A 249 25.97 8.86 -2.06
C LEU A 249 25.33 9.19 -0.71
N THR A 250 24.17 8.60 -0.41
CA THR A 250 23.44 8.81 0.85
C THR A 250 24.24 8.34 2.04
N LEU A 251 24.91 7.19 1.94
CA LEU A 251 25.81 6.67 2.98
C LEU A 251 26.98 7.62 3.22
N SER A 252 27.56 8.18 2.17
CA SER A 252 28.67 9.14 2.27
C SER A 252 28.24 10.44 2.95
N LEU A 253 27.10 10.99 2.54
CA LEU A 253 26.51 12.16 3.18
C LEU A 253 26.19 11.87 4.64
N PHE A 254 25.50 10.77 4.94
CA PHE A 254 25.21 10.34 6.32
C PHE A 254 26.48 10.27 7.17
N THR A 255 27.56 9.71 6.64
CA THR A 255 28.85 9.60 7.35
C THR A 255 29.37 10.99 7.74
N VAL A 256 29.35 11.96 6.81
CA VAL A 256 29.74 13.34 7.10
C VAL A 256 28.79 14.00 8.10
N GLY A 257 27.48 13.91 7.89
CA GLY A 257 26.50 14.47 8.81
C GLY A 257 26.58 13.87 10.22
N PHE A 258 26.88 12.58 10.34
CA PHE A 258 26.93 11.87 11.62
C PHE A 258 28.23 12.14 12.36
N ALA A 259 29.36 12.19 11.67
CA ALA A 259 30.67 12.54 12.26
C ALA A 259 30.62 13.91 12.95
N TYR A 260 30.13 14.93 12.23
CA TYR A 260 30.07 16.31 12.73
C TYR A 260 28.78 16.66 13.50
N GLY A 261 27.81 15.75 13.53
CA GLY A 261 26.54 15.95 14.22
C GLY A 261 26.66 15.83 15.74
N ARG A 262 25.81 16.55 16.47
CA ARG A 262 25.69 16.42 17.94
C ARG A 262 24.75 15.29 18.33
N GLY A 263 24.71 14.89 19.61
CA GLY A 263 23.90 13.75 20.09
C GLY A 263 22.45 13.68 19.57
N ALA A 264 21.68 14.78 19.66
CA ALA A 264 20.31 14.80 19.13
C ALA A 264 20.24 14.67 17.60
N GLN A 265 21.18 15.27 16.88
CA GLN A 265 21.26 15.19 15.41
C GLN A 265 21.70 13.80 14.95
N ARG A 266 22.69 13.18 15.62
CA ARG A 266 23.12 11.79 15.39
C ARG A 266 21.95 10.81 15.56
N LYS A 267 21.14 10.97 16.61
CA LYS A 267 19.92 10.15 16.81
C LYS A 267 18.93 10.29 15.64
N MET A 268 18.70 11.50 15.15
CA MET A 268 17.78 11.73 14.03
C MET A 268 18.36 11.32 12.68
N LEU A 269 19.68 11.42 12.48
CA LEU A 269 20.35 10.83 11.32
C LEU A 269 20.21 9.31 11.32
N ALA A 270 20.42 8.65 12.45
CA ALA A 270 20.22 7.21 12.57
C ALA A 270 18.75 6.82 12.27
N MET A 271 17.78 7.58 12.79
CA MET A 271 16.36 7.38 12.46
C MET A 271 16.08 7.58 10.97
N ALA A 272 16.66 8.62 10.34
CA ALA A 272 16.53 8.85 8.91
C ALA A 272 17.17 7.73 8.08
N ALA A 273 18.31 7.18 8.50
CA ALA A 273 18.93 6.02 7.87
C ALA A 273 18.06 4.76 8.00
N VAL A 274 17.46 4.51 9.17
CA VAL A 274 16.49 3.43 9.37
C VAL A 274 15.28 3.61 8.46
N LEU A 275 14.73 4.83 8.41
CA LEU A 275 13.60 5.14 7.52
C LEU A 275 13.97 4.97 6.04
N PHE A 276 15.18 5.34 5.64
CA PHE A 276 15.70 5.13 4.29
C PHE A 276 15.81 3.64 3.96
N VAL A 277 16.32 2.81 4.87
CA VAL A 277 16.40 1.35 4.70
C VAL A 277 15.00 0.73 4.61
N ILE A 278 14.06 1.16 5.46
CA ILE A 278 12.65 0.73 5.42
C ILE A 278 11.98 1.15 4.11
N GLY A 279 12.22 2.39 3.66
CA GLY A 279 11.76 2.90 2.39
C GLY A 279 12.27 2.02 1.25
N LEU A 280 13.59 1.91 1.13
CA LEU A 280 14.22 1.19 0.04
C LEU A 280 13.77 -0.28 -0.01
N HIS A 281 13.87 -1.03 1.10
CA HIS A 281 13.73 -2.49 1.06
C HIS A 281 12.29 -2.99 1.29
N PRO A 282 11.74 -3.00 2.52
CA PRO A 282 10.42 -3.56 2.74
C PRO A 282 9.30 -2.79 2.04
N LEU A 283 9.34 -1.44 2.03
CA LEU A 283 8.34 -0.67 1.28
C LEU A 283 8.53 -0.81 -0.23
N GLY A 284 9.77 -0.81 -0.74
CA GLY A 284 10.06 -1.09 -2.14
C GLY A 284 9.49 -2.45 -2.59
N ARG A 285 9.73 -3.51 -1.80
CA ARG A 285 9.19 -4.85 -2.06
C ARG A 285 7.66 -4.87 -2.03
N LEU A 286 7.04 -4.22 -1.04
CA LEU A 286 5.58 -4.11 -0.98
C LEU A 286 5.00 -3.40 -2.20
N VAL A 287 5.63 -2.31 -2.67
CA VAL A 287 5.24 -1.62 -3.91
C VAL A 287 5.36 -2.58 -5.10
N SER A 288 6.48 -3.26 -5.24
CA SER A 288 6.69 -4.20 -6.35
C SER A 288 5.69 -5.35 -6.37
N VAL A 289 5.32 -5.87 -5.19
CA VAL A 289 4.25 -6.86 -5.09
C VAL A 289 2.93 -6.20 -5.45
N ALA A 290 2.57 -5.07 -4.83
CA ALA A 290 1.29 -4.42 -5.09
C ALA A 290 1.08 -4.12 -6.58
N THR A 291 2.08 -3.54 -7.26
CA THR A 291 1.96 -3.13 -8.67
C THR A 291 2.16 -4.27 -9.67
N GLY A 292 2.97 -5.28 -9.32
CA GLY A 292 3.35 -6.35 -10.24
C GLY A 292 2.60 -7.67 -10.01
N PHE A 293 1.91 -7.84 -8.88
CA PHE A 293 1.38 -9.14 -8.47
C PHE A 293 0.39 -9.71 -9.47
N VAL A 294 -0.58 -8.90 -9.91
CA VAL A 294 -1.60 -9.35 -10.87
C VAL A 294 -0.95 -9.70 -12.21
N GLU A 295 0.04 -8.94 -12.67
CA GLU A 295 0.70 -9.17 -13.96
C GLU A 295 1.67 -10.36 -13.94
N GLN A 296 2.40 -10.55 -12.83
CA GLN A 296 3.42 -11.58 -12.69
C GLN A 296 2.85 -12.96 -12.38
N ASP A 297 1.64 -13.04 -11.82
CA ASP A 297 0.97 -14.30 -11.50
C ASP A 297 -0.06 -14.64 -12.59
N PRO A 298 0.29 -15.52 -13.55
CA PRO A 298 -0.58 -15.85 -14.66
C PRO A 298 -1.96 -16.36 -14.23
N ILE A 299 -2.04 -17.10 -13.12
CA ILE A 299 -3.30 -17.69 -12.65
C ILE A 299 -4.18 -16.61 -12.01
N MET A 300 -3.57 -15.70 -11.24
CA MET A 300 -4.29 -14.54 -10.70
C MET A 300 -4.82 -13.66 -11.84
N ARG A 301 -3.96 -13.31 -12.82
CA ARG A 301 -4.35 -12.49 -13.98
C ARG A 301 -5.56 -13.08 -14.71
N SER A 302 -5.46 -14.36 -15.09
CA SER A 302 -6.52 -15.06 -15.82
C SER A 302 -7.79 -15.22 -14.99
N THR A 303 -7.66 -15.46 -13.68
CA THR A 303 -8.82 -15.52 -12.76
C THR A 303 -9.53 -14.17 -12.71
N MET A 304 -8.80 -13.08 -12.46
CA MET A 304 -9.37 -11.73 -12.39
C MET A 304 -10.07 -11.35 -13.71
N ALA A 305 -9.45 -11.65 -14.86
CA ALA A 305 -10.05 -11.40 -16.17
C ALA A 305 -11.37 -12.17 -16.35
N LEU A 306 -11.43 -13.46 -15.98
CA LEU A 306 -12.67 -14.24 -16.01
C LEU A 306 -13.75 -13.70 -15.08
N LEU A 307 -13.38 -13.27 -13.87
CA LEU A 307 -14.33 -12.70 -12.91
C LEU A 307 -14.95 -11.39 -13.43
N ALA A 308 -14.14 -10.54 -14.07
CA ALA A 308 -14.57 -9.31 -14.72
C ALA A 308 -15.43 -9.57 -15.99
N GLY A 309 -15.35 -10.77 -16.57
CA GLY A 309 -15.97 -11.08 -17.86
C GLY A 309 -15.15 -10.61 -19.06
N GLU A 310 -13.87 -10.35 -18.86
CA GLU A 310 -12.90 -9.91 -19.88
C GLU A 310 -11.92 -11.03 -20.27
N GLY A 311 -12.09 -12.23 -19.70
CA GLY A 311 -11.21 -13.37 -19.94
C GLY A 311 -11.23 -13.83 -21.39
N THR A 312 -10.04 -14.20 -21.88
CA THR A 312 -9.84 -14.76 -23.22
C THR A 312 -9.80 -16.28 -23.18
N THR A 313 -9.92 -16.94 -24.33
CA THR A 313 -9.72 -18.40 -24.44
C THR A 313 -8.35 -18.82 -23.89
N ALA A 314 -7.31 -18.01 -24.08
CA ALA A 314 -5.98 -18.28 -23.53
C ALA A 314 -5.93 -18.20 -21.99
N ASP A 315 -6.80 -17.39 -21.38
CA ASP A 315 -6.94 -17.35 -19.91
C ASP A 315 -7.68 -18.60 -19.41
N GLU A 316 -8.71 -19.05 -20.13
CA GLU A 316 -9.43 -20.30 -19.82
C GLU A 316 -8.51 -21.52 -19.91
N GLU A 317 -7.81 -21.69 -21.03
CA GLU A 317 -6.89 -22.81 -21.26
C GLU A 317 -5.81 -22.87 -20.18
N ARG A 318 -5.27 -21.71 -19.80
CA ARG A 318 -4.26 -21.60 -18.76
C ARG A 318 -4.78 -22.03 -17.40
N LEU A 319 -6.00 -21.63 -17.04
CA LEU A 319 -6.62 -22.06 -15.80
C LEU A 319 -7.01 -23.53 -15.84
N ALA A 320 -7.50 -24.02 -16.98
CA ALA A 320 -7.84 -25.43 -17.17
C ALA A 320 -6.62 -26.34 -17.01
N ALA A 321 -5.46 -25.93 -17.51
CA ALA A 321 -4.22 -26.68 -17.40
C ALA A 321 -3.76 -26.93 -15.95
N VAL A 322 -4.18 -26.09 -14.99
CA VAL A 322 -3.80 -26.20 -13.57
C VAL A 322 -4.98 -26.39 -12.63
N ALA A 323 -6.20 -26.53 -13.16
CA ALA A 323 -7.42 -26.61 -12.35
C ALA A 323 -7.40 -27.81 -11.39
N ASP A 324 -6.65 -28.86 -11.73
CA ASP A 324 -6.52 -30.03 -10.87
C ASP A 324 -5.69 -29.80 -9.61
N GLU A 325 -4.78 -28.83 -9.65
CA GLU A 325 -3.82 -28.55 -8.58
C GLU A 325 -4.13 -27.25 -7.85
N ASP A 326 -4.74 -26.27 -8.54
CA ASP A 326 -5.00 -24.94 -8.01
C ASP A 326 -6.51 -24.68 -7.79
N PRO A 327 -6.97 -24.56 -6.53
CA PRO A 327 -8.37 -24.31 -6.24
C PRO A 327 -8.85 -22.96 -6.80
N THR A 328 -7.96 -21.98 -6.96
CA THR A 328 -8.29 -20.66 -7.53
C THR A 328 -8.75 -20.82 -8.98
N ALA A 329 -7.99 -21.59 -9.76
CA ALA A 329 -8.27 -21.84 -11.16
C ALA A 329 -9.55 -22.67 -11.35
N ALA A 330 -9.72 -23.73 -10.54
CA ALA A 330 -10.93 -24.54 -10.58
C ALA A 330 -12.19 -23.75 -10.24
N HIS A 331 -12.15 -22.90 -9.20
CA HIS A 331 -13.27 -22.01 -8.86
C HIS A 331 -13.57 -20.99 -9.96
N ALA A 332 -12.53 -20.42 -10.59
CA ALA A 332 -12.69 -19.45 -11.67
C ALA A 332 -13.42 -20.06 -12.88
N LEU A 333 -13.06 -21.28 -13.27
CA LEU A 333 -13.72 -21.99 -14.38
C LEU A 333 -15.16 -22.39 -14.04
N ALA A 334 -15.42 -22.84 -12.80
CA ALA A 334 -16.78 -23.13 -12.35
C ALA A 334 -17.65 -21.87 -12.36
N TYR A 335 -17.11 -20.74 -11.88
CA TYR A 335 -17.77 -19.43 -11.93
C TYR A 335 -18.05 -18.99 -13.37
N GLN A 336 -17.07 -19.14 -14.27
CA GLN A 336 -17.23 -18.78 -15.67
C GLN A 336 -18.35 -19.59 -16.33
N ALA A 337 -18.39 -20.91 -16.12
CA ALA A 337 -19.44 -21.76 -16.66
C ALA A 337 -20.84 -21.24 -16.25
N ARG A 338 -21.01 -20.80 -14.99
CA ARG A 338 -22.27 -20.15 -14.54
C ARG A 338 -22.55 -18.84 -15.27
N ARG A 339 -21.55 -17.99 -15.48
CA ARG A 339 -21.68 -16.71 -16.22
C ARG A 339 -22.19 -16.89 -17.64
N TYR A 340 -21.78 -17.97 -18.32
CA TYR A 340 -22.22 -18.30 -19.67
C TYR A 340 -23.46 -19.22 -19.72
N GLY A 341 -24.10 -19.47 -18.57
CA GLY A 341 -25.29 -20.31 -18.49
C GLY A 341 -25.03 -21.80 -18.72
N LEU A 342 -23.77 -22.24 -18.69
CA LEU A 342 -23.34 -23.61 -18.90
C LEU A 342 -23.57 -24.45 -17.62
N ALA A 343 -24.83 -24.74 -17.31
CA ALA A 343 -25.23 -25.31 -16.02
C ALA A 343 -24.63 -26.70 -15.80
N SER A 344 -24.60 -27.53 -16.85
CA SER A 344 -24.06 -28.89 -16.77
C SER A 344 -22.56 -28.87 -16.54
N ALA A 345 -21.86 -28.04 -17.30
CA ALA A 345 -20.41 -27.89 -17.21
C ALA A 345 -19.96 -27.22 -15.90
N SER A 346 -20.79 -26.33 -15.32
CA SER A 346 -20.54 -25.79 -13.99
C SER A 346 -20.70 -26.85 -12.91
N ARG A 347 -21.72 -27.71 -13.00
CA ARG A 347 -21.97 -28.76 -12.00
C ARG A 347 -20.83 -29.77 -11.98
N GLU A 348 -20.40 -30.24 -13.14
CA GLU A 348 -19.28 -31.19 -13.24
C GLU A 348 -18.00 -30.63 -12.60
N ARG A 349 -17.67 -29.36 -12.87
CA ARG A 349 -16.52 -28.69 -12.24
C ARG A 349 -16.67 -28.56 -10.73
N LEU A 350 -17.88 -28.25 -10.24
CA LEU A 350 -18.16 -28.18 -8.81
C LEU A 350 -18.10 -29.56 -8.13
N GLU A 351 -18.53 -30.63 -8.81
CA GLU A 351 -18.42 -32.00 -8.31
C GLU A 351 -16.94 -32.41 -8.19
N ALA A 352 -16.12 -32.12 -9.21
CA ALA A 352 -14.67 -32.36 -9.16
C ALA A 352 -13.99 -31.55 -8.04
N LEU A 353 -14.40 -30.28 -7.85
CA LEU A 353 -13.96 -29.45 -6.72
C LEU A 353 -14.35 -30.08 -5.37
N ALA A 354 -15.58 -30.58 -5.22
CA ALA A 354 -16.06 -31.18 -3.98
C ALA A 354 -15.39 -32.53 -3.67
N GLU A 355 -14.99 -33.30 -4.68
CA GLU A 355 -14.22 -34.53 -4.48
C GLU A 355 -12.83 -34.22 -3.91
N ARG A 356 -12.17 -33.18 -4.42
CA ARG A 356 -10.80 -32.80 -4.02
C ARG A 356 -10.76 -31.95 -2.74
N TRP A 357 -11.75 -31.08 -2.56
CA TRP A 357 -11.89 -30.19 -1.41
C TRP A 357 -13.29 -30.34 -0.80
N PRO A 358 -13.57 -31.46 -0.10
CA PRO A 358 -14.92 -31.81 0.38
C PRO A 358 -15.49 -30.85 1.44
N GLU A 359 -14.66 -29.94 1.92
CA GLU A 359 -14.97 -28.97 2.97
C GLU A 359 -15.14 -27.54 2.46
N ASP A 360 -15.11 -27.35 1.14
CA ASP A 360 -15.36 -26.06 0.53
C ASP A 360 -16.86 -25.72 0.57
N GLY A 361 -17.25 -24.89 1.53
CA GLY A 361 -18.64 -24.49 1.72
C GLY A 361 -19.23 -23.70 0.54
N VAL A 362 -18.42 -23.00 -0.26
CA VAL A 362 -18.90 -22.28 -1.45
C VAL A 362 -19.24 -23.26 -2.57
N VAL A 363 -18.43 -24.31 -2.73
CA VAL A 363 -18.70 -25.40 -3.68
C VAL A 363 -19.98 -26.13 -3.29
N LEU A 364 -20.09 -26.54 -2.01
CA LEU A 364 -21.26 -27.25 -1.50
C LEU A 364 -22.55 -26.43 -1.68
N ALA A 365 -22.54 -25.14 -1.35
CA ALA A 365 -23.68 -24.26 -1.56
C ALA A 365 -24.12 -24.22 -3.04
N ASN A 366 -23.17 -24.04 -3.95
CA ASN A 366 -23.46 -23.96 -5.38
C ASN A 366 -23.90 -25.30 -5.98
N LEU A 367 -23.43 -26.44 -5.45
CA LEU A 367 -23.97 -27.78 -5.77
C LEU A 367 -25.42 -27.92 -5.29
N GLY A 368 -25.73 -27.43 -4.09
CA GLY A 368 -27.10 -27.34 -3.59
C GLY A 368 -28.01 -26.55 -4.54
N ASN A 369 -27.54 -25.40 -5.03
CA ASN A 369 -28.27 -24.59 -6.02
C ASN A 369 -28.46 -25.32 -7.36
N ALA A 370 -27.46 -26.09 -7.81
CA ALA A 370 -27.59 -26.92 -9.00
C ALA A 370 -28.65 -28.02 -8.81
N ALA A 371 -28.68 -28.68 -7.65
CA ALA A 371 -29.68 -29.70 -7.29
C ALA A 371 -31.09 -29.10 -7.16
N MET A 372 -31.26 -27.93 -6.52
CA MET A 372 -32.53 -27.22 -6.44
C MET A 372 -33.10 -26.91 -7.81
N ARG A 373 -32.28 -26.39 -8.74
CA ARG A 373 -32.70 -26.09 -10.12
C ARG A 373 -33.17 -27.33 -10.88
N ARG A 374 -32.73 -28.52 -10.49
CA ARG A 374 -33.16 -29.82 -11.05
C ARG A 374 -34.38 -30.42 -10.33
N GLY A 375 -34.86 -29.79 -9.25
CA GLY A 375 -35.95 -30.32 -8.43
C GLY A 375 -35.51 -31.41 -7.45
N GLU A 376 -34.21 -31.59 -7.23
CA GLU A 376 -33.64 -32.57 -6.31
C GLU A 376 -33.54 -31.97 -4.89
N THR A 377 -34.69 -31.58 -4.32
CA THR A 377 -34.76 -30.77 -3.09
C THR A 377 -34.04 -31.39 -1.88
N GLU A 378 -34.19 -32.69 -1.65
CA GLU A 378 -33.54 -33.37 -0.51
C GLU A 378 -32.01 -33.40 -0.65
N VAL A 379 -31.51 -33.59 -1.88
CA VAL A 379 -30.07 -33.54 -2.17
C VAL A 379 -29.53 -32.13 -1.93
N ALA A 380 -30.30 -31.11 -2.32
CA ALA A 380 -29.92 -29.73 -2.06
C ALA A 380 -29.85 -29.41 -0.56
N ILE A 381 -30.82 -29.87 0.24
CA ILE A 381 -30.82 -29.69 1.70
C ILE A 381 -29.53 -30.25 2.30
N ASP A 382 -29.09 -31.46 1.94
CA ASP A 382 -27.83 -32.04 2.44
C ASP A 382 -26.62 -31.14 2.13
N TYR A 383 -26.50 -30.71 0.87
CA TYR A 383 -25.42 -29.83 0.46
C TYR A 383 -25.43 -28.50 1.21
N TYR A 384 -26.58 -27.87 1.36
CA TYR A 384 -26.73 -26.60 2.07
C TYR A 384 -26.45 -26.72 3.57
N GLU A 385 -26.92 -27.77 4.23
CA GLU A 385 -26.66 -28.00 5.65
C GLU A 385 -25.15 -28.16 5.91
N ARG A 386 -24.46 -28.91 5.04
CA ARG A 386 -23.00 -29.05 5.09
C ARG A 386 -22.28 -27.72 4.81
N ALA A 387 -22.75 -26.97 3.80
CA ALA A 387 -22.21 -25.64 3.49
C ALA A 387 -22.38 -24.66 4.67
N ALA A 388 -23.53 -24.65 5.33
CA ALA A 388 -23.87 -23.74 6.43
C ALA A 388 -23.08 -24.01 7.72
N GLN A 389 -22.37 -25.14 7.80
CA GLN A 389 -21.38 -25.42 8.84
C GLN A 389 -20.03 -24.76 8.57
N ARG A 390 -19.76 -24.33 7.33
CA ARG A 390 -18.46 -23.81 6.87
C ARG A 390 -18.51 -22.33 6.50
N VAL A 391 -19.63 -21.86 5.97
CA VAL A 391 -19.82 -20.49 5.50
C VAL A 391 -21.06 -19.91 6.16
N ASP A 392 -20.92 -18.70 6.72
CA ASP A 392 -22.05 -17.92 7.23
C ASP A 392 -22.41 -16.85 6.19
N SER A 393 -23.46 -17.12 5.41
CA SER A 393 -23.94 -16.23 4.32
C SER A 393 -25.46 -16.13 4.38
N ALA A 394 -25.97 -14.91 4.22
CA ALA A 394 -27.40 -14.67 4.18
C ALA A 394 -28.05 -15.33 2.94
N GLU A 395 -27.36 -15.32 1.80
CA GLU A 395 -27.79 -16.00 0.57
C GLU A 395 -27.91 -17.51 0.76
N LEU A 396 -26.88 -18.16 1.31
CA LEU A 396 -26.90 -19.60 1.58
C LEU A 396 -28.05 -19.98 2.53
N LEU A 397 -28.23 -19.24 3.61
CA LEU A 397 -29.31 -19.51 4.56
C LEU A 397 -30.70 -19.22 3.97
N PHE A 398 -30.80 -18.24 3.08
CA PHE A 398 -32.03 -17.99 2.32
C PHE A 398 -32.34 -19.18 1.42
N ASP A 399 -31.39 -19.65 0.62
CA ASP A 399 -31.57 -20.79 -0.29
C ASP A 399 -31.94 -22.08 0.47
N LEU A 400 -31.27 -22.35 1.60
CA LEU A 400 -31.63 -23.46 2.50
C LEU A 400 -33.05 -23.33 3.03
N SER A 401 -33.49 -22.12 3.41
CA SER A 401 -34.87 -21.90 3.85
C SER A 401 -35.86 -22.19 2.71
N GLN A 402 -35.57 -21.80 1.47
CA GLN A 402 -36.41 -22.11 0.30
C GLN A 402 -36.48 -23.61 0.02
N ALA A 403 -35.37 -24.32 0.19
CA ALA A 403 -35.33 -25.78 0.08
C ALA A 403 -36.22 -26.45 1.15
N TYR A 404 -36.15 -25.98 2.40
CA TYR A 404 -37.04 -26.45 3.47
C TYR A 404 -38.52 -26.17 3.19
N ALA A 405 -38.85 -24.98 2.71
CA ALA A 405 -40.21 -24.65 2.31
C ALA A 405 -40.70 -25.59 1.20
N SER A 406 -39.85 -25.87 0.21
CA SER A 406 -40.15 -26.79 -0.90
C SER A 406 -40.34 -28.24 -0.44
N ALA A 407 -39.64 -28.67 0.61
CA ALA A 407 -39.81 -29.97 1.26
C ALA A 407 -40.91 -30.01 2.34
N PHE A 408 -41.68 -28.92 2.51
CA PHE A 408 -42.72 -28.76 3.54
C PHE A 408 -42.21 -28.88 4.98
N ARG A 409 -40.94 -28.52 5.23
CA ARG A 409 -40.30 -28.48 6.56
C ARG A 409 -40.40 -27.07 7.17
N LEU A 410 -41.61 -26.71 7.62
CA LEU A 410 -41.95 -25.32 7.99
C LEU A 410 -41.18 -24.80 9.23
N GLU A 411 -40.91 -25.65 10.22
CA GLU A 411 -40.19 -25.23 11.43
C GLU A 411 -38.73 -24.86 11.11
N GLU A 412 -38.07 -25.69 10.29
CA GLU A 412 -36.71 -25.47 9.81
C GLU A 412 -36.63 -24.26 8.87
N TYR A 413 -37.63 -24.07 8.01
CA TYR A 413 -37.77 -22.88 7.18
C TYR A 413 -37.77 -21.60 8.02
N GLU A 414 -38.69 -21.48 8.99
CA GLU A 414 -38.83 -20.27 9.81
C GLU A 414 -37.55 -19.96 10.58
N LYS A 415 -36.95 -20.99 11.19
CA LYS A 415 -35.70 -20.87 11.95
C LYS A 415 -34.54 -20.43 11.07
N THR A 416 -34.42 -21.00 9.87
CA THR A 416 -33.32 -20.71 8.95
C THR A 416 -33.48 -19.33 8.33
N LEU A 417 -34.69 -18.95 7.90
CA LEU A 417 -34.97 -17.62 7.36
C LEU A 417 -34.72 -16.53 8.41
N ALA A 418 -35.15 -16.75 9.66
CA ALA A 418 -34.86 -15.82 10.75
C ALA A 418 -33.34 -15.70 11.01
N ARG A 419 -32.56 -16.76 10.80
CA ARG A 419 -31.09 -16.70 10.87
C ARG A 419 -30.53 -15.88 9.70
N ALA A 420 -30.99 -16.10 8.47
CA ALA A 420 -30.58 -15.32 7.30
C ALA A 420 -30.83 -13.81 7.52
N GLN A 421 -32.01 -13.44 8.01
CA GLN A 421 -32.36 -12.04 8.29
C GLN A 421 -31.52 -11.40 9.39
N ARG A 422 -31.06 -12.19 10.39
CA ARG A 422 -30.14 -11.68 11.41
C ARG A 422 -28.74 -11.41 10.87
N LEU A 423 -28.32 -12.13 9.83
CA LEU A 423 -27.05 -11.85 9.15
C LEU A 423 -27.17 -10.61 8.27
N ASP A 424 -28.19 -10.58 7.40
CA ASP A 424 -28.41 -9.45 6.49
C ASP A 424 -29.89 -9.37 6.06
N ALA A 425 -30.66 -8.56 6.78
CA ALA A 425 -32.08 -8.36 6.50
C ALA A 425 -32.35 -7.68 5.15
N GLU A 426 -31.48 -6.75 4.73
CA GLU A 426 -31.63 -6.01 3.48
C GLU A 426 -31.40 -6.95 2.29
N ARG A 427 -30.37 -7.80 2.38
CA ARG A 427 -30.07 -8.81 1.37
C ARG A 427 -31.17 -9.85 1.23
N VAL A 428 -31.69 -10.35 2.35
CA VAL A 428 -32.83 -11.29 2.33
C VAL A 428 -34.08 -10.63 1.74
N ALA A 429 -34.39 -9.39 2.12
CA ALA A 429 -35.50 -8.65 1.52
C ALA A 429 -35.31 -8.47 0.00
N ALA A 430 -34.08 -8.20 -0.43
CA ALA A 430 -33.73 -8.08 -1.84
C ALA A 430 -33.96 -9.39 -2.63
N LEU A 431 -33.70 -10.55 -2.02
CA LEU A 431 -33.98 -11.86 -2.62
C LEU A 431 -35.49 -12.14 -2.66
N SER A 432 -36.20 -11.91 -1.56
CA SER A 432 -37.66 -12.11 -1.47
C SER A 432 -38.45 -11.26 -2.47
N ASN A 433 -37.96 -10.06 -2.79
CA ASN A 433 -38.63 -9.14 -3.72
C ASN A 433 -38.56 -9.57 -5.20
N LEU A 434 -37.80 -10.62 -5.53
CA LEU A 434 -37.75 -11.14 -6.90
C LEU A 434 -38.96 -12.03 -7.26
N ASP A 435 -39.84 -12.32 -6.29
CA ASP A 435 -41.12 -13.03 -6.45
C ASP A 435 -41.03 -14.32 -7.28
N ASP A 436 -39.99 -15.11 -7.03
CA ASP A 436 -39.80 -16.42 -7.64
C ASP A 436 -39.48 -17.46 -6.55
N ALA A 437 -40.44 -18.37 -6.34
CA ALA A 437 -40.32 -19.44 -5.36
C ALA A 437 -39.20 -20.46 -5.68
N LYS A 438 -38.68 -20.45 -6.91
CA LYS A 438 -37.56 -21.31 -7.35
C LYS A 438 -36.23 -20.55 -7.40
N LEU A 439 -36.20 -19.30 -6.98
CA LEU A 439 -34.98 -18.52 -6.93
C LEU A 439 -33.97 -19.19 -5.98
N VAL A 440 -32.78 -19.44 -6.49
CA VAL A 440 -31.59 -19.76 -5.71
C VAL A 440 -30.53 -18.72 -6.00
N ALA A 441 -29.76 -18.32 -4.98
CA ALA A 441 -28.72 -17.32 -5.07
C ALA A 441 -27.34 -17.99 -5.00
N ASP A 442 -26.71 -18.19 -6.16
CA ASP A 442 -25.36 -18.75 -6.22
C ASP A 442 -24.38 -17.88 -5.42
N LEU A 443 -23.52 -18.54 -4.64
CA LEU A 443 -22.45 -17.86 -3.94
C LEU A 443 -21.37 -17.46 -4.95
N GLY A 444 -20.89 -16.22 -4.80
CA GLY A 444 -19.85 -15.66 -5.64
C GLY A 444 -18.49 -16.35 -5.49
N PHE A 445 -17.54 -15.89 -6.29
CA PHE A 445 -16.16 -16.38 -6.21
C PHE A 445 -15.58 -16.12 -4.79
N PRO A 446 -14.92 -17.11 -4.16
CA PRO A 446 -14.35 -16.95 -2.82
C PRO A 446 -13.08 -16.08 -2.85
N ALA A 447 -13.24 -14.76 -2.65
CA ALA A 447 -12.12 -13.80 -2.66
C ALA A 447 -10.99 -14.12 -1.64
N SER A 448 -11.26 -14.96 -0.63
CA SER A 448 -10.24 -15.48 0.28
C SER A 448 -9.13 -16.26 -0.44
N LEU A 449 -9.43 -16.95 -1.54
CA LEU A 449 -8.42 -17.65 -2.35
C LEU A 449 -7.41 -16.66 -2.96
N LEU A 450 -7.89 -15.53 -3.49
CA LEU A 450 -7.02 -14.49 -4.05
C LEU A 450 -6.19 -13.82 -2.96
N ARG A 451 -6.81 -13.50 -1.81
CA ARG A 451 -6.10 -12.92 -0.66
C ARG A 451 -5.01 -13.84 -0.13
N GLU A 452 -5.29 -15.14 -0.03
CA GLU A 452 -4.30 -16.13 0.41
C GLU A 452 -3.13 -16.22 -0.58
N ARG A 453 -3.43 -16.17 -1.88
CA ARG A 453 -2.42 -16.17 -2.93
C ARG A 453 -1.52 -14.94 -2.86
N ILE A 454 -2.11 -13.74 -2.68
CA ILE A 454 -1.38 -12.48 -2.44
C ILE A 454 -0.48 -12.63 -1.21
N ARG A 455 -1.05 -13.10 -0.09
CA ARG A 455 -0.33 -13.26 1.17
C ARG A 455 0.89 -14.16 1.04
N ARG A 456 0.75 -15.32 0.38
CA ARG A 456 1.86 -16.26 0.15
C ARG A 456 2.95 -15.63 -0.70
N ARG A 457 2.59 -14.89 -1.75
CA ARG A 457 3.57 -14.24 -2.63
C ARG A 457 4.31 -13.09 -1.95
N VAL A 458 3.61 -12.26 -1.18
CA VAL A 458 4.22 -11.20 -0.35
C VAL A 458 5.28 -11.79 0.59
N LEU A 459 4.99 -12.97 1.17
CA LEU A 459 5.91 -13.64 2.09
C LEU A 459 7.07 -14.36 1.37
N SER A 460 6.89 -14.82 0.13
CA SER A 460 7.92 -15.55 -0.62
C SER A 460 9.10 -14.67 -1.04
N GLU A 461 10.34 -15.05 -0.70
CA GLU A 461 11.58 -14.28 -0.96
C GLU A 461 11.90 -14.07 -2.45
N GLU A 462 11.29 -14.83 -3.35
CA GLU A 462 11.55 -14.80 -4.81
C GLU A 462 10.90 -13.63 -5.56
N THR A 463 10.56 -12.54 -4.88
CA THR A 463 10.03 -11.37 -5.60
C THR A 463 11.17 -10.72 -6.38
N ALA A 464 11.13 -10.83 -7.72
CA ALA A 464 12.10 -10.22 -8.61
C ALA A 464 12.28 -8.72 -8.29
N GLY A 465 13.51 -8.23 -8.47
CA GLY A 465 13.92 -6.88 -8.06
C GLY A 465 12.97 -5.79 -8.57
N VAL A 466 12.71 -4.81 -7.71
CA VAL A 466 11.92 -3.63 -8.09
C VAL A 466 12.75 -2.82 -9.08
N VAL A 467 12.20 -2.48 -10.25
CA VAL A 467 12.87 -1.62 -11.25
C VAL A 467 13.39 -0.32 -10.61
N LEU A 468 12.65 0.23 -9.64
CA LEU A 468 13.07 1.41 -8.90
C LEU A 468 14.28 1.15 -7.98
N LEU A 469 14.39 -0.04 -7.39
CA LEU A 469 15.55 -0.42 -6.57
C LEU A 469 16.81 -0.47 -7.43
N GLU A 470 16.73 -1.09 -8.61
CA GLU A 470 17.84 -1.17 -9.56
C GLU A 470 18.28 0.22 -10.02
N ALA A 471 17.33 1.15 -10.20
CA ALA A 471 17.66 2.54 -10.54
C ALA A 471 18.32 3.33 -9.40
N LEU A 472 17.87 3.16 -8.16
CA LEU A 472 18.37 3.91 -7.01
C LEU A 472 19.65 3.30 -6.41
N ALA A 473 19.80 1.98 -6.51
CA ALA A 473 20.78 1.18 -5.79
C ALA A 473 21.30 -0.01 -6.62
N PRO A 474 21.90 0.20 -7.80
CA PRO A 474 22.35 -0.89 -8.67
C PRO A 474 23.53 -1.70 -8.10
N GLY A 475 24.23 -1.19 -7.08
CA GLY A 475 25.40 -1.82 -6.47
C GLY A 475 25.09 -2.76 -5.31
N HIS A 476 26.15 -3.22 -4.62
CA HIS A 476 26.04 -4.20 -3.52
C HIS A 476 25.26 -3.65 -2.32
N LEU A 477 25.28 -2.34 -2.09
CA LEU A 477 24.52 -1.71 -1.01
C LEU A 477 23.01 -1.77 -1.24
N GLY A 478 22.55 -2.01 -2.47
CA GLY A 478 21.14 -2.16 -2.82
C GLY A 478 20.60 -3.58 -2.77
N ASP A 479 21.47 -4.60 -2.75
CA ASP A 479 21.08 -6.01 -2.92
C ASP A 479 20.20 -6.54 -1.78
N ARG A 480 20.61 -6.30 -0.51
CA ARG A 480 19.89 -6.81 0.67
C ARG A 480 19.80 -5.78 1.77
N TRP A 481 18.67 -5.75 2.45
CA TRP A 481 18.38 -4.77 3.52
C TRP A 481 19.44 -4.75 4.63
N PHE A 482 19.96 -5.91 5.01
CA PHE A 482 20.97 -6.03 6.07
C PHE A 482 22.35 -5.53 5.63
N VAL A 483 22.67 -5.56 4.33
CA VAL A 483 23.91 -4.98 3.80
C VAL A 483 23.82 -3.46 3.88
N THR A 484 22.71 -2.87 3.42
CA THR A 484 22.47 -1.43 3.55
C THR A 484 22.49 -0.99 5.02
N ALA A 485 21.71 -1.66 5.88
CA ALA A 485 21.64 -1.36 7.31
C ALA A 485 23.00 -1.53 8.00
N GLY A 486 23.71 -2.61 7.67
CA GLY A 486 25.05 -2.90 8.17
C GLY A 486 26.06 -1.82 7.78
N ALA A 487 25.99 -1.30 6.55
CA ALA A 487 26.84 -0.21 6.09
C ALA A 487 26.59 1.10 6.86
N PHE A 488 25.33 1.49 7.07
CA PHE A 488 24.99 2.65 7.90
C PHE A 488 25.43 2.46 9.36
N ALA A 489 25.21 1.26 9.92
CA ALA A 489 25.60 0.94 11.29
C ALA A 489 27.13 0.96 11.46
N LEU A 490 27.88 0.40 10.49
CA LEU A 490 29.33 0.42 10.47
C LEU A 490 29.85 1.85 10.35
N ALA A 491 29.29 2.66 9.45
CA ALA A 491 29.65 4.08 9.33
C ALA A 491 29.41 4.83 10.64
N ALA A 492 28.24 4.66 11.27
CA ALA A 492 27.92 5.26 12.56
C ALA A 492 28.90 4.80 13.67
N LEU A 493 29.21 3.50 13.73
CA LEU A 493 30.14 2.93 14.70
C LEU A 493 31.55 3.51 14.53
N LEU A 494 32.06 3.54 13.29
CA LEU A 494 33.37 4.14 13.00
C LEU A 494 33.37 5.61 13.41
N CYS A 495 32.34 6.39 13.06
CA CYS A 495 32.23 7.77 13.49
C CYS A 495 32.24 7.92 15.02
N LEU A 496 31.59 7.04 15.77
CA LEU A 496 31.62 7.07 17.24
C LEU A 496 33.00 6.70 17.79
N LEU A 497 33.65 5.68 17.24
CA LEU A 497 34.99 5.25 17.66
C LEU A 497 36.07 6.30 17.39
N PHE A 498 35.88 7.14 16.38
CA PHE A 498 36.79 8.22 16.02
C PHE A 498 36.35 9.60 16.53
N ALA A 499 35.16 9.74 17.12
CA ALA A 499 34.62 11.03 17.56
C ALA A 499 35.54 11.72 18.58
N ASP A 500 36.10 10.97 19.52
CA ASP A 500 36.95 11.53 20.59
C ASP A 500 38.42 11.68 20.17
N ARG A 501 38.80 11.17 18.99
CA ARG A 501 40.19 11.22 18.51
C ARG A 501 40.50 12.45 17.67
N TYR A 502 39.48 13.19 17.26
CA TYR A 502 39.64 14.32 16.36
C TYR A 502 38.91 15.54 16.91
N ASP A 503 39.67 16.58 17.24
CA ASP A 503 39.09 17.90 17.48
C ASP A 503 38.47 18.42 16.19
N HIS A 504 37.14 18.42 16.13
CA HIS A 504 36.40 18.89 14.98
C HIS A 504 36.38 20.41 14.92
N SER A 505 36.52 20.98 13.72
CA SER A 505 36.23 22.40 13.57
C SER A 505 34.74 22.68 13.74
N SER A 506 34.42 23.77 14.41
CA SER A 506 33.04 24.21 14.66
C SER A 506 32.85 25.67 14.27
N LEU A 507 31.61 26.17 14.30
CA LEU A 507 31.34 27.61 14.21
C LEU A 507 30.94 28.13 15.58
N CYS A 508 31.51 29.26 15.97
CA CYS A 508 31.09 30.02 17.13
C CYS A 508 29.60 30.37 17.01
N VAL A 509 28.80 29.97 17.99
CA VAL A 509 27.34 30.14 17.98
C VAL A 509 26.90 31.60 18.01
N ARG A 510 27.80 32.52 18.40
CA ARG A 510 27.55 33.96 18.50
C ARG A 510 27.97 34.71 17.24
N CYS A 511 29.24 34.61 16.87
CA CYS A 511 29.81 35.38 15.77
C CYS A 511 30.01 34.56 14.49
N GLY A 512 29.71 33.26 14.48
CA GLY A 512 29.92 32.37 13.33
C GLY A 512 31.37 32.31 12.83
N HIS A 513 32.33 32.74 13.66
CA HIS A 513 33.75 32.54 13.42
C HIS A 513 34.07 31.05 13.52
N ARG A 514 34.97 30.54 12.69
CA ARG A 514 35.35 29.13 12.73
C ARG A 514 36.31 28.90 13.89
N ILE A 515 36.02 27.89 14.71
CA ILE A 515 36.85 27.49 15.86
C ILE A 515 37.56 26.19 15.47
N CYS A 516 38.88 26.14 15.61
CA CYS A 516 39.69 24.95 15.32
C CYS A 516 40.94 24.96 16.22
N THR A 517 41.11 23.93 17.05
CA THR A 517 42.25 23.80 17.99
C THR A 517 43.60 23.67 17.28
N ARG A 518 43.59 23.32 15.98
CA ARG A 518 44.81 23.23 15.15
C ARG A 518 45.22 24.56 14.54
N CYS A 519 44.26 25.47 14.34
CA CYS A 519 44.52 26.75 13.69
C CYS A 519 44.63 27.91 14.68
N GLU A 520 44.02 27.79 15.87
CA GLU A 520 43.99 28.83 16.88
C GLU A 520 44.58 28.30 18.20
N ASP A 521 45.55 29.03 18.75
CA ASP A 521 46.26 28.64 19.99
C ASP A 521 45.36 28.73 21.23
N THR A 522 44.31 29.56 21.20
CA THR A 522 43.38 29.78 22.31
C THR A 522 41.93 29.51 21.90
N VAL A 523 41.48 28.27 22.11
CA VAL A 523 40.07 27.89 21.99
C VAL A 523 39.49 27.73 23.39
N TRP A 524 38.52 28.58 23.76
CA TRP A 524 37.87 28.49 25.07
C TRP A 524 36.99 27.24 25.20
N ASN A 525 36.07 27.03 24.26
CA ASN A 525 35.30 25.80 24.15
C ASN A 525 34.83 25.58 22.70
N GLU A 526 34.23 24.42 22.43
CA GLU A 526 33.75 24.04 21.09
C GLU A 526 32.59 24.90 20.54
N GLU A 527 31.96 25.75 21.35
CA GLU A 527 30.79 26.55 20.94
C GLU A 527 31.05 28.05 20.81
N ILE A 528 32.03 28.58 21.52
CA ILE A 528 32.28 30.01 21.69
C ILE A 528 33.77 30.27 21.46
N CYS A 529 34.07 31.11 20.48
CA CYS A 529 35.45 31.55 20.23
C CYS A 529 35.92 32.45 21.38
N ASP A 530 37.23 32.50 21.61
CA ASP A 530 37.86 33.25 22.70
C ASP A 530 37.44 34.73 22.73
N ASP A 531 37.41 35.36 21.55
CA ASP A 531 36.89 36.71 21.31
C ASP A 531 35.46 36.94 21.85
N CYS A 532 34.58 35.95 21.69
CA CYS A 532 33.20 36.06 22.17
C CYS A 532 33.12 35.78 23.67
N HIS A 533 33.92 34.84 24.19
CA HIS A 533 34.00 34.60 25.63
C HIS A 533 34.41 35.88 26.37
N HIS A 534 35.49 36.53 25.95
CA HIS A 534 35.93 37.78 26.56
C HIS A 534 34.91 38.92 26.47
N LEU A 535 34.16 38.98 25.36
CA LEU A 535 33.13 40.01 25.15
C LEU A 535 31.92 39.87 26.09
N PHE A 536 31.54 38.64 26.43
CA PHE A 536 30.32 38.35 27.22
C PHE A 536 30.62 38.04 28.69
N ASP A 537 31.63 37.21 28.98
CA ASP A 537 31.88 36.66 30.32
C ASP A 537 32.98 37.42 31.08
N ALA A 538 33.90 38.11 30.37
CA ALA A 538 34.96 38.94 30.97
C ALA A 538 34.86 40.44 30.60
N PRO A 539 33.73 41.10 30.87
CA PRO A 539 33.45 42.46 30.39
C PRO A 539 34.38 43.53 30.95
N ALA A 540 35.03 43.28 32.09
CA ALA A 540 35.93 44.24 32.73
C ALA A 540 37.26 44.42 31.97
N GLY A 541 37.63 43.46 31.13
CA GLY A 541 38.88 43.49 30.35
C GLY A 541 38.77 44.13 28.96
N THR A 542 37.56 44.53 28.53
CA THR A 542 37.33 45.12 27.20
C THR A 542 36.85 46.57 27.29
N ASP A 543 37.37 47.42 26.40
CA ASP A 543 36.94 48.82 26.31
C ASP A 543 35.40 48.90 26.11
N PRO A 544 34.67 49.67 26.95
CA PRO A 544 33.21 49.73 26.89
C PRO A 544 32.64 50.19 25.55
N THR A 545 33.34 51.08 24.84
CA THR A 545 32.90 51.62 23.54
C THR A 545 33.06 50.58 22.44
N LEU A 546 34.22 49.89 22.38
CA LEU A 546 34.47 48.80 21.45
C LEU A 546 33.53 47.62 21.70
N ARG A 547 33.24 47.32 22.97
CA ARG A 547 32.28 46.29 23.36
C ARG A 547 30.88 46.60 22.85
N ARG A 548 30.37 47.81 23.08
CA ARG A 548 29.05 48.23 22.58
C ARG A 548 28.98 48.16 21.05
N ALA A 549 29.99 48.65 20.34
CA ALA A 549 30.05 48.60 18.88
C ALA A 549 30.04 47.15 18.35
N ARG A 550 30.79 46.23 18.99
CA ARG A 550 30.84 44.82 18.60
C ARG A 550 29.51 44.10 18.90
N LEU A 551 28.89 44.36 20.04
CA LEU A 551 27.55 43.85 20.37
C LEU A 551 26.50 44.35 19.38
N GLU A 552 26.56 45.61 18.97
CA GLU A 552 25.66 46.15 17.95
C GLU A 552 25.86 45.43 16.61
N LYS A 553 27.11 45.24 16.16
CA LYS A 553 27.42 44.49 14.93
C LYS A 553 26.90 43.05 14.97
N LEU A 554 27.06 42.36 16.11
CA LEU A 554 26.55 41.01 16.32
C LEU A 554 25.02 40.98 16.29
N SER A 555 24.35 41.93 16.95
CA SER A 555 22.88 42.02 16.93
C SER A 555 22.31 42.31 15.53
N ARG A 556 22.95 43.18 14.74
CA ARG A 556 22.57 43.46 13.35
C ARG A 556 22.75 42.21 12.47
N ARG A 557 23.82 41.43 12.70
CA ARG A 557 24.03 40.15 12.01
C ARG A 557 22.97 39.12 12.43
N ALA A 558 22.69 38.97 13.72
CA ALA A 558 21.68 38.06 14.24
C ALA A 558 20.31 38.36 13.61
N LYS A 559 19.88 39.63 13.59
CA LYS A 559 18.64 40.07 12.91
C LYS A 559 18.62 39.71 11.41
N ARG A 560 19.75 39.83 10.70
CA ARG A 560 19.84 39.42 9.29
C ARG A 560 19.72 37.91 9.12
N ILE A 561 20.40 37.14 9.96
CA ILE A 561 20.30 35.67 9.97
C ILE A 561 18.87 35.26 10.31
N ASP A 562 18.22 35.91 11.27
CA ASP A 562 16.84 35.61 11.66
C ASP A 562 15.85 35.81 10.52
N ARG A 563 15.98 36.92 9.78
CA ARG A 563 15.18 37.17 8.57
C ARG A 563 15.48 36.15 7.48
N GLY A 564 16.75 35.83 7.26
CA GLY A 564 17.17 34.83 6.28
C GLY A 564 16.60 33.45 6.60
N VAL A 565 16.71 33.01 7.85
CA VAL A 565 16.14 31.75 8.33
C VAL A 565 14.62 31.77 8.25
N LEU A 566 13.95 32.88 8.55
CA LEU A 566 12.50 32.98 8.42
C LEU A 566 12.07 32.74 6.96
N GLY A 567 12.71 33.43 6.02
CA GLY A 567 12.46 33.21 4.58
C GLY A 567 12.78 31.78 4.14
N LEU A 568 13.94 31.25 4.55
CA LEU A 568 14.36 29.89 4.20
C LEU A 568 13.47 28.82 4.83
N SER A 569 12.92 29.05 6.03
CA SER A 569 11.99 28.14 6.70
C SER A 569 10.63 28.03 6.00
N LEU A 570 10.27 29.03 5.19
CA LEU A 570 9.06 29.01 4.37
C LEU A 570 9.30 28.33 3.01
N LEU A 571 10.52 28.44 2.48
CA LEU A 571 10.89 27.92 1.15
C LEU A 571 11.43 26.50 1.18
N VAL A 572 12.21 26.15 2.20
CA VAL A 572 12.91 24.87 2.31
C VAL A 572 12.38 24.11 3.52
N PRO A 573 11.64 23.00 3.29
CA PRO A 573 11.10 22.19 4.36
C PRO A 573 12.19 21.67 5.31
N GLY A 574 11.86 21.59 6.60
CA GLY A 574 12.79 21.13 7.65
C GLY A 574 13.80 22.16 8.15
N VAL A 575 14.07 23.25 7.42
CA VAL A 575 15.03 24.29 7.86
C VAL A 575 14.63 24.94 9.19
N ALA A 576 13.33 25.14 9.42
CA ALA A 576 12.82 25.70 10.69
C ALA A 576 13.28 24.87 11.90
N GLY A 577 13.21 23.54 11.79
CA GLY A 577 13.65 22.61 12.84
C GLY A 577 15.15 22.67 13.08
N PHE A 578 15.97 22.66 12.02
CA PHE A 578 17.42 22.80 12.15
C PHE A 578 17.82 24.14 12.77
N ALA A 579 17.20 25.24 12.35
CA ALA A 579 17.47 26.56 12.91
C ALA A 579 17.04 26.68 14.38
N ALA A 580 16.02 25.92 14.80
CA ALA A 580 15.63 25.77 16.18
C ALA A 580 16.50 24.76 16.96
N ARG A 581 17.54 24.16 16.36
CA ARG A 581 18.29 22.99 16.88
C ARG A 581 17.36 21.89 17.42
N ARG A 582 16.28 21.63 16.69
CA ARG A 582 15.28 20.58 16.90
C ARG A 582 15.29 19.68 15.65
N PRO A 583 16.30 18.80 15.50
CA PRO A 583 16.39 17.94 14.33
C PRO A 583 15.20 16.97 14.22
N ASP A 584 14.54 16.69 15.34
CA ASP A 584 13.24 16.01 15.40
C ASP A 584 12.19 16.76 14.57
N PHE A 585 12.03 18.06 14.80
CA PHE A 585 11.09 18.89 14.04
C PHE A 585 11.47 19.01 12.57
N ALA A 586 12.76 18.95 12.24
CA ALA A 586 13.21 18.98 10.85
C ALA A 586 12.80 17.69 10.10
N LEU A 587 13.03 16.51 10.68
CA LEU A 587 12.66 15.24 10.07
C LEU A 587 11.14 15.09 9.92
N PHE A 588 10.37 15.37 10.99
CA PHE A 588 8.91 15.33 10.91
C PHE A 588 8.36 16.36 9.91
N GLY A 589 8.95 17.55 9.84
CA GLY A 589 8.57 18.58 8.87
C GLY A 589 8.79 18.12 7.44
N LEU A 590 9.89 17.41 7.16
CA LEU A 590 10.16 16.83 5.85
C LEU A 590 9.19 15.70 5.49
N LEU A 591 8.78 14.86 6.44
CA LEU A 591 7.78 13.82 6.21
C LEU A 591 6.40 14.41 5.87
N LEU A 592 5.96 15.38 6.66
CA LEU A 592 4.68 16.08 6.40
C LEU A 592 4.72 16.83 5.08
N PHE A 593 5.83 17.51 4.77
CA PHE A 593 5.99 18.17 3.48
C PHE A 593 6.01 17.17 2.32
N GLY A 594 6.71 16.04 2.46
CA GLY A 594 6.71 14.98 1.47
C GLY A 594 5.29 14.49 1.19
N TRP A 595 4.48 14.29 2.23
CA TRP A 595 3.06 13.95 2.08
C TRP A 595 2.26 15.03 1.35
N ILE A 596 2.44 16.31 1.70
CA ILE A 596 1.78 17.43 1.03
C ILE A 596 2.16 17.49 -0.45
N ALA A 597 3.45 17.36 -0.77
CA ALA A 597 3.95 17.38 -2.14
C ALA A 597 3.41 16.20 -2.95
N ALA A 598 3.40 15.00 -2.36
CA ALA A 598 2.86 13.82 -3.00
C ALA A 598 1.34 13.96 -3.25
N TRP A 599 0.59 14.50 -2.29
CA TRP A 599 -0.84 14.77 -2.48
C TRP A 599 -1.11 15.82 -3.57
N ILE A 600 -0.32 16.90 -3.64
CA ILE A 600 -0.46 17.91 -4.71
C ILE A 600 -0.15 17.32 -6.08
N ALA A 601 0.88 16.48 -6.18
CA ALA A 601 1.24 15.81 -7.43
C ALA A 601 0.21 14.75 -7.85
N TRP A 602 -0.35 14.04 -6.87
CA TRP A 602 -1.23 12.89 -7.06
C TRP A 602 -2.48 13.00 -6.18
N PRO A 603 -3.40 13.94 -6.49
CA PRO A 603 -4.56 14.24 -5.63
C PRO A 603 -5.53 13.07 -5.50
N THR A 604 -5.53 12.16 -6.48
CA THR A 604 -6.38 10.96 -6.53
C THR A 604 -5.59 9.67 -6.36
N GLY A 605 -4.27 9.72 -6.16
CA GLY A 605 -3.40 8.54 -6.21
C GLY A 605 -2.38 8.61 -7.36
N VAL A 606 -1.32 7.81 -7.22
CA VAL A 606 -0.24 7.63 -8.21
C VAL A 606 -0.74 6.79 -9.38
N PHE A 607 -1.53 5.77 -9.11
CA PHE A 607 -2.11 4.88 -10.13
C PHE A 607 -3.52 5.35 -10.49
N GLU A 608 -3.85 5.20 -11.77
CA GLU A 608 -5.19 5.52 -12.26
C GLU A 608 -6.23 4.65 -11.55
N ASP A 609 -7.33 5.26 -11.15
CA ASP A 609 -8.47 4.53 -10.61
C ASP A 609 -9.24 3.90 -11.77
N PRO A 610 -9.39 2.55 -11.84
CA PRO A 610 -10.14 1.87 -12.89
C PRO A 610 -11.66 2.03 -12.71
N ILE A 611 -12.08 3.23 -12.32
CA ILE A 611 -13.46 3.62 -12.02
C ILE A 611 -14.03 2.78 -10.85
N LEU A 612 -13.22 2.50 -9.83
CA LEU A 612 -13.66 1.80 -8.63
C LEU A 612 -13.93 2.78 -7.49
N MET A 613 -13.00 3.70 -7.26
CA MET A 613 -13.01 4.61 -6.12
C MET A 613 -13.75 5.92 -6.41
N GLY A 614 -13.65 6.44 -7.63
CA GLY A 614 -14.24 7.70 -8.06
C GLY A 614 -13.88 8.85 -7.11
N PRO A 615 -14.85 9.66 -6.66
CA PRO A 615 -14.59 10.73 -5.68
C PRO A 615 -14.01 10.24 -4.34
N VAL A 616 -14.17 8.96 -4.01
CA VAL A 616 -13.64 8.38 -2.76
C VAL A 616 -12.11 8.38 -2.77
N ALA A 617 -11.48 8.19 -3.93
CA ALA A 617 -10.01 8.26 -4.06
C ALA A 617 -9.46 9.61 -3.57
N ALA A 618 -10.08 10.71 -4.01
CA ALA A 618 -9.71 12.06 -3.61
C ALA A 618 -9.92 12.29 -2.11
N LEU A 619 -10.91 11.65 -1.48
CA LEU A 619 -11.11 11.72 -0.03
C LEU A 619 -10.04 10.92 0.73
N CYS A 620 -9.75 9.70 0.28
CA CYS A 620 -8.76 8.81 0.89
C CYS A 620 -7.36 9.45 0.92
N ILE A 621 -6.96 10.16 -0.13
CA ILE A 621 -5.65 10.83 -0.19
C ILE A 621 -5.73 12.29 0.32
N GLY A 622 -6.82 13.00 0.02
CA GLY A 622 -6.97 14.41 0.32
C GLY A 622 -7.19 14.72 1.81
N VAL A 623 -7.93 13.89 2.55
CA VAL A 623 -8.10 14.11 4.00
C VAL A 623 -6.76 14.04 4.74
N PRO A 624 -5.93 12.98 4.56
CA PRO A 624 -4.56 12.99 5.07
C PRO A 624 -3.71 14.17 4.59
N GLY A 625 -3.86 14.59 3.33
CA GLY A 625 -3.18 15.76 2.77
C GLY A 625 -3.47 17.06 3.52
N VAL A 626 -4.75 17.36 3.76
CA VAL A 626 -5.19 18.54 4.53
C VAL A 626 -4.68 18.47 5.97
N LEU A 627 -4.75 17.30 6.61
CA LEU A 627 -4.23 17.10 7.96
C LEU A 627 -2.70 17.32 8.00
N ALA A 628 -1.98 16.87 6.98
CA ALA A 628 -0.53 17.08 6.86
C ALA A 628 -0.18 18.56 6.72
N VAL A 629 -0.94 19.35 5.95
CA VAL A 629 -0.78 20.81 5.85
C VAL A 629 -0.94 21.47 7.22
N ALA A 630 -2.03 21.15 7.93
CA ALA A 630 -2.29 21.73 9.26
C ALA A 630 -1.17 21.37 10.26
N ALA A 631 -0.74 20.11 10.27
CA ALA A 631 0.36 19.64 11.12
C ALA A 631 1.70 20.30 10.78
N TYR A 632 2.01 20.46 9.48
CA TYR A 632 3.24 21.10 9.02
C TYR A 632 3.31 22.57 9.46
N LEU A 633 2.22 23.32 9.27
CA LEU A 633 2.14 24.72 9.72
C LEU A 633 2.31 24.86 11.23
N ALA A 634 1.68 23.98 12.01
CA ALA A 634 1.83 23.95 13.46
C ALA A 634 3.28 23.65 13.88
N LEU A 635 3.95 22.71 13.20
CA LEU A 635 5.34 22.35 13.46
C LEU A 635 6.33 23.46 13.12
N VAL A 636 6.11 24.17 12.00
CA VAL A 636 6.91 25.35 11.63
C VAL A 636 6.72 26.47 12.66
N ALA A 637 5.49 26.75 13.07
CA ALA A 637 5.21 27.74 14.12
C ALA A 637 5.90 27.38 15.44
N ALA A 638 5.79 26.13 15.89
CA ALA A 638 6.45 25.62 17.10
C ALA A 638 7.99 25.74 17.01
N SER A 639 8.57 25.44 15.85
CA SER A 639 10.01 25.59 15.59
C SER A 639 10.46 27.05 15.72
N LEU A 640 9.70 27.98 15.14
CA LEU A 640 10.00 29.42 15.20
C LEU A 640 9.85 29.97 16.63
N MET A 641 8.86 29.50 17.40
CA MET A 641 8.69 29.85 18.81
C MET A 641 9.85 29.33 19.67
N ALA A 642 10.23 28.06 19.51
CA ALA A 642 11.35 27.45 20.23
C ALA A 642 12.70 28.12 19.92
N ARG A 643 12.84 28.69 18.72
CA ARG A 643 14.02 29.47 18.34
C ARG A 643 14.05 30.84 19.01
N ARG A 644 12.90 31.52 19.14
CA ARG A 644 12.81 32.85 19.78
C ARG A 644 13.00 32.81 21.29
N SER A 645 12.72 31.68 21.94
CA SER A 645 12.89 31.53 23.39
C SER A 645 14.34 31.24 23.83
N ARG A 646 15.28 31.23 22.88
CA ARG A 646 16.73 31.08 23.12
C ARG A 646 17.44 32.39 22.82
#